data_AF-L5LKU2-F1
#
_entry.id   AF-L5LKU2-F1
#
_cell.length_a   1.000
_cell.length_b   1.000
_cell.length_c   1.000
_cell.angle_alpha   90.00
_cell.angle_beta   90.00
_cell.angle_gamma   90.00
#
_symmetry.space_group_name_H-M   'P 1'
#
loop_
_entity.id
_entity.type
_entity.pdbx_description
1 polymer ?
#
loop_
_entity_poly.entity_id
_entity_poly.type
_entity_poly.pdbx_seq_one_letter_code
_entity_poly.pdbx_strand_id
1 'polypeptide(L)'
;MSVKNFAGCRIHTKRWSKKNSTDLPTSRGLPVPGSREAAPAPSPPSAHVTLPGPSPFPTCRRPGAAVAREKEFGHLGIRERKCVNEFPLVPFCCIPPTSPRALVGRRRPAVMKPKPVSHKTENTHRFLTFAERLGNVNIDIIHRIDRTASYDEVSDKNSLFNLMFLDLDEHPEKVEGVGQLLFEMCKGVRNMFHSCTGKAVKLILQKLGPVTETETQLPWILVGEALKNMAKSTAFYIYKEHFGVFFECLQESLLDLHTKVTQTNCGESSEQIKRLLETYLILVKHGNGSKITKPIDVCKVLSQTLQIAHLSTSCRETLLDVISALILGENVALPETLIKETIEKTFESQFERRLILDFSEVMFPMKQFEQLFLPSFLLYIENCFLIDDTAVKDEALAILAKLILNKAAPPTAGSMAIERYPLVFSPQTVESYVRLRKTRSKGGKEQIPVLDHLLSIIQLPPNNDTTFLSCSWAALVVLPHIRPLEKEKVIPLVTCCIESLFMTVDRGSFGKGNLFVLCQAVNTLLSLEESSELLHLVPVERVKNLVLMFPLEPSVLLLADLYYQRLSLCGCKGPLSEEALMELFPKLQANISTGISKIRLLTIRILNHFEVRLPELMEDDGLSERQSAFAVLRQAELVPATVNDYREKLLHLRKLRHDVVQTAVPDGPLQEVPLRYLLGMLYVNFSALWDPVIELISSHAHEMENKKFWNVYYEHLEKAATHAEKELQNDIRDEEKFIGDESWEQTQDGDVGALYLEQLELKTNCQERLDHTNF
;
A
#
# COMPACT_ATOMS: atom_id res chain seq x y z
N MET A 1 67.05 9.46 0.50
CA MET A 1 68.33 9.63 1.23
C MET A 1 68.18 8.96 2.59
N SER A 2 69.04 7.97 2.84
CA SER A 2 69.39 7.24 4.10
C SER A 2 68.29 6.78 5.07
N VAL A 3 68.22 5.58 5.67
CA VAL A 3 68.87 4.24 5.63
C VAL A 3 68.89 3.71 7.08
N LYS A 4 68.63 2.39 7.24
CA LYS A 4 68.82 1.45 8.38
C LYS A 4 67.61 1.19 9.30
N ASN A 5 67.28 -0.05 9.71
CA ASN A 5 67.59 -1.39 9.19
C ASN A 5 66.72 -2.44 9.92
N PHE A 6 66.50 -3.55 9.22
CA PHE A 6 65.81 -4.81 9.52
C PHE A 6 66.26 -5.61 10.76
N ALA A 7 65.32 -6.38 11.34
CA ALA A 7 65.38 -7.85 11.60
C ALA A 7 64.04 -8.30 12.24
N GLY A 8 63.37 -9.43 11.94
CA GLY A 8 63.62 -10.53 11.02
C GLY A 8 62.40 -11.46 10.92
N CYS A 9 62.25 -12.09 9.75
CA CYS A 9 61.41 -13.26 9.41
C CYS A 9 61.61 -14.45 10.40
N ARG A 10 60.77 -15.50 10.49
CA ARG A 10 60.15 -16.28 9.40
C ARG A 10 59.12 -17.31 9.93
N ILE A 11 58.16 -17.56 9.06
CA ILE A 11 57.15 -18.64 8.90
C ILE A 11 57.65 -20.08 9.17
N HIS A 12 56.81 -20.95 9.76
CA HIS A 12 56.45 -22.26 9.15
C HIS A 12 55.25 -23.01 9.77
N THR A 13 54.47 -23.52 8.81
CA THR A 13 53.34 -24.46 8.73
C THR A 13 53.50 -25.87 9.33
N LYS A 14 52.37 -26.50 9.74
CA LYS A 14 51.84 -27.89 9.45
C LYS A 14 50.97 -28.39 10.64
N ARG A 15 49.68 -28.74 10.51
CA ARG A 15 48.95 -29.85 9.82
C ARG A 15 48.87 -31.17 10.64
N TRP A 16 47.63 -31.48 11.07
CA TRP A 16 46.97 -32.80 11.32
C TRP A 16 47.50 -33.76 12.40
N SER A 17 46.63 -34.28 13.30
CA SER A 17 45.86 -35.53 13.10
C SER A 17 45.14 -36.04 14.37
N LYS A 18 44.11 -36.88 14.13
CA LYS A 18 43.20 -37.61 15.05
C LYS A 18 43.89 -38.65 15.95
N LYS A 19 43.34 -38.92 17.14
CA LYS A 19 42.67 -40.20 17.55
C LYS A 19 42.41 -40.33 19.07
N ASN A 20 41.14 -40.61 19.37
CA ASN A 20 40.54 -41.64 20.26
C ASN A 20 41.22 -42.14 21.55
N SER A 21 40.37 -42.17 22.60
CA SER A 21 39.89 -43.32 23.41
C SER A 21 40.23 -43.39 24.91
N THR A 22 39.13 -43.57 25.67
CA THR A 22 38.91 -44.44 26.85
C THR A 22 39.58 -44.09 28.19
N ASP A 23 38.78 -43.77 29.22
CA ASP A 23 38.32 -44.74 30.24
C ASP A 23 37.43 -44.11 31.35
N LEU A 24 36.37 -44.83 31.72
CA LEU A 24 35.56 -44.78 32.96
C LEU A 24 36.26 -45.72 34.01
N PRO A 25 35.95 -45.77 35.34
CA PRO A 25 34.58 -45.86 35.89
C PRO A 25 34.29 -45.37 37.36
N THR A 26 32.99 -45.41 37.73
CA THR A 26 32.39 -45.71 39.08
C THR A 26 32.63 -44.76 40.27
N SER A 27 31.74 -44.50 41.25
CA SER A 27 30.31 -44.76 41.52
C SER A 27 29.91 -44.23 42.92
N ARG A 28 28.60 -44.01 43.13
CA ARG A 28 27.79 -44.08 44.39
C ARG A 28 27.82 -42.93 45.43
N GLY A 29 26.61 -42.52 45.84
CA GLY A 29 26.30 -42.23 47.26
C GLY A 29 25.28 -41.11 47.56
N LEU A 30 23.97 -41.42 47.53
CA LEU A 30 22.93 -40.77 48.37
C LEU A 30 23.09 -41.25 49.85
N PRO A 31 22.51 -40.63 50.92
CA PRO A 31 21.13 -40.10 51.01
C PRO A 31 20.84 -38.88 51.95
N VAL A 32 19.57 -38.45 51.93
CA VAL A 32 18.85 -37.50 52.84
C VAL A 32 18.50 -38.20 54.19
N PRO A 33 18.17 -37.51 55.32
CA PRO A 33 16.78 -37.05 55.61
C PRO A 33 16.59 -35.82 56.58
N GLY A 34 15.42 -35.14 56.53
CA GLY A 34 14.56 -34.91 57.72
C GLY A 34 14.45 -33.54 58.45
N SER A 35 13.39 -32.77 58.12
CA SER A 35 12.33 -32.13 58.97
C SER A 35 12.60 -31.23 60.21
N ARG A 36 11.93 -30.05 60.28
CA ARG A 36 11.07 -29.58 61.41
C ARG A 36 10.32 -28.24 61.13
N GLU A 37 9.06 -28.17 61.55
CA GLU A 37 8.10 -27.03 61.54
C GLU A 37 8.14 -26.16 62.82
N ALA A 38 7.60 -24.92 62.76
CA ALA A 38 6.66 -24.34 63.75
C ALA A 38 6.01 -23.00 63.26
N ALA A 39 4.76 -22.75 63.67
CA ALA A 39 3.73 -21.77 63.23
C ALA A 39 3.86 -20.35 63.87
N PRO A 40 2.88 -19.37 63.87
CA PRO A 40 1.38 -19.50 63.95
C PRO A 40 0.49 -18.48 63.15
N ALA A 41 -0.84 -18.74 63.18
CA ALA A 41 -1.97 -17.91 62.71
C ALA A 41 -2.52 -16.95 63.81
N PRO A 42 -3.54 -16.08 63.59
CA PRO A 42 -4.95 -16.55 63.63
C PRO A 42 -6.01 -15.73 62.82
N SER A 43 -7.14 -16.38 62.47
CA SER A 43 -8.47 -15.74 62.31
C SER A 43 -9.60 -16.78 62.30
N PRO A 44 -10.71 -16.53 63.03
CA PRO A 44 -12.03 -17.10 62.70
C PRO A 44 -13.16 -16.05 62.88
N PRO A 45 -14.49 -16.37 62.78
CA PRO A 45 -15.17 -17.52 62.17
C PRO A 45 -16.33 -17.14 61.21
N SER A 46 -16.98 -18.19 60.71
CA SER A 46 -18.11 -18.26 59.79
C SER A 46 -19.50 -18.44 60.47
N ALA A 47 -20.53 -18.37 59.61
CA ALA A 47 -21.83 -19.08 59.62
C ALA A 47 -23.10 -18.32 60.07
N HIS A 48 -24.10 -18.18 59.18
CA HIS A 48 -25.27 -19.08 59.09
C HIS A 48 -26.33 -18.60 58.07
N VAL A 49 -26.99 -19.57 57.43
CA VAL A 49 -28.16 -19.46 56.54
C VAL A 49 -29.42 -19.87 57.31
N THR A 50 -30.54 -19.13 57.20
CA THR A 50 -31.92 -19.67 57.15
C THR A 50 -32.99 -18.59 56.82
N LEU A 51 -33.93 -18.92 55.91
CA LEU A 51 -35.23 -18.27 55.60
C LEU A 51 -36.34 -18.84 56.55
N PRO A 52 -37.59 -18.30 56.70
CA PRO A 52 -38.59 -17.88 55.67
C PRO A 52 -39.55 -16.68 56.00
N GLY A 53 -40.46 -16.32 55.06
CA GLY A 53 -41.40 -15.13 55.03
C GLY A 53 -42.57 -15.12 56.05
N PRO A 54 -43.70 -14.35 55.91
CA PRO A 54 -44.33 -13.69 54.73
C PRO A 54 -44.88 -12.22 54.91
N SER A 55 -45.53 -11.71 53.85
CA SER A 55 -46.32 -10.46 53.54
C SER A 55 -47.26 -9.85 54.63
N PRO A 56 -47.83 -8.59 54.57
CA PRO A 56 -48.59 -7.99 53.43
C PRO A 56 -48.61 -6.43 53.19
N PHE A 57 -49.24 -6.07 52.05
CA PHE A 57 -49.64 -4.79 51.41
C PHE A 57 -50.37 -3.72 52.27
N PRO A 58 -50.51 -2.42 51.85
CA PRO A 58 -51.49 -1.90 50.84
C PRO A 58 -51.02 -0.71 49.93
N THR A 59 -51.24 -0.72 48.60
CA THR A 59 -52.35 -0.23 47.71
C THR A 59 -52.34 1.24 47.22
N CYS A 60 -52.92 1.40 46.02
CA CYS A 60 -53.42 2.60 45.29
C CYS A 60 -52.44 3.28 44.32
N ARG A 61 -52.74 3.58 43.04
CA ARG A 61 -53.98 3.54 42.21
C ARG A 61 -53.57 3.58 40.72
N ARG A 62 -54.31 2.88 39.85
CA ARG A 62 -54.55 3.23 38.42
C ARG A 62 -55.98 3.80 38.29
N PRO A 63 -56.35 4.50 37.21
CA PRO A 63 -56.95 3.86 36.00
C PRO A 63 -56.48 4.54 34.69
N GLY A 64 -56.71 4.06 33.47
CA GLY A 64 -57.66 3.09 32.96
C GLY A 64 -57.34 2.68 31.51
N ALA A 65 -58.19 1.81 30.96
CA ALA A 65 -57.96 0.92 29.83
C ALA A 65 -58.70 1.34 28.54
N ALA A 66 -58.32 0.74 27.40
CA ALA A 66 -59.17 0.17 26.32
C ALA A 66 -58.29 -0.01 25.04
N VAL A 67 -57.97 -1.21 24.53
CA VAL A 67 -58.74 -2.22 23.75
C VAL A 67 -58.63 -2.05 22.22
N ALA A 68 -58.21 -3.16 21.57
CA ALA A 68 -58.55 -3.70 20.23
C ALA A 68 -57.70 -3.43 18.95
N ARG A 69 -57.22 -4.57 18.41
CA ARG A 69 -57.32 -5.12 17.02
C ARG A 69 -56.50 -4.57 15.84
N GLU A 70 -55.75 -5.51 15.24
CA GLU A 70 -55.48 -5.82 13.82
C GLU A 70 -55.69 -4.76 12.71
N LYS A 71 -54.63 -4.45 11.94
CA LYS A 71 -54.42 -4.78 10.50
C LYS A 71 -53.38 -3.88 9.80
N GLU A 72 -52.52 -4.53 9.01
CA GLU A 72 -51.92 -4.20 7.71
C GLU A 72 -51.47 -2.77 7.28
N PHE A 73 -50.22 -2.76 6.75
CA PHE A 73 -49.60 -1.96 5.67
C PHE A 73 -49.51 -0.42 5.75
N GLY A 74 -48.28 0.11 5.53
CA GLY A 74 -48.08 1.45 4.97
C GLY A 74 -46.72 2.10 5.28
N HIS A 75 -45.91 2.31 4.24
CA HIS A 75 -44.69 3.11 4.20
C HIS A 75 -44.79 4.48 4.91
N LEU A 76 -43.73 4.91 5.60
CA LEU A 76 -42.82 6.01 5.20
C LEU A 76 -41.81 6.28 6.33
N GLY A 77 -40.55 6.50 5.94
CA GLY A 77 -39.40 6.50 6.83
C GLY A 77 -39.14 7.78 7.63
N ILE A 78 -37.95 7.81 8.26
CA ILE A 78 -37.09 8.98 8.47
C ILE A 78 -35.74 8.49 9.04
N ARG A 79 -34.71 8.66 8.20
CA ARG A 79 -33.37 9.20 8.46
C ARG A 79 -32.50 8.60 9.57
N GLU A 80 -31.60 7.73 9.12
CA GLU A 80 -30.24 7.61 9.65
C GLU A 80 -29.47 8.94 9.51
N ARG A 81 -28.82 9.37 10.60
CA ARG A 81 -27.86 10.48 10.60
C ARG A 81 -26.53 9.98 10.07
N LYS A 82 -26.13 10.45 8.88
CA LYS A 82 -24.74 10.41 8.41
C LYS A 82 -23.98 11.60 8.99
N CYS A 83 -22.91 11.34 9.73
CA CYS A 83 -21.87 12.32 10.02
C CYS A 83 -21.05 12.52 8.73
N VAL A 84 -20.96 13.77 8.29
CA VAL A 84 -20.14 14.23 7.16
C VAL A 84 -18.82 14.73 7.72
N ASN A 85 -17.70 14.16 7.26
CA ASN A 85 -16.37 14.70 7.50
C ASN A 85 -16.11 15.84 6.51
N GLU A 86 -15.99 17.06 7.04
CA GLU A 86 -15.51 18.24 6.33
C GLU A 86 -13.98 18.26 6.29
N PHE A 87 -13.41 18.50 5.10
CA PHE A 87 -11.99 18.74 4.88
C PHE A 87 -11.67 20.24 5.08
N PRO A 88 -10.53 20.62 5.70
CA PRO A 88 -10.18 22.02 5.92
C PRO A 88 -9.54 22.68 4.70
N LEU A 89 -10.04 23.86 4.35
CA LEU A 89 -9.50 24.80 3.37
C LEU A 89 -8.41 25.70 3.97
N VAL A 90 -7.35 25.94 3.21
CA VAL A 90 -6.21 26.82 3.52
C VAL A 90 -6.60 28.31 3.37
N PRO A 91 -6.22 29.24 4.27
CA PRO A 91 -6.56 30.65 4.15
C PRO A 91 -5.46 31.48 3.47
N PHE A 92 -5.85 32.26 2.44
CA PHE A 92 -5.05 33.35 1.88
C PHE A 92 -5.33 34.67 2.61
N CYS A 93 -4.26 35.33 3.03
CA CYS A 93 -4.27 36.60 3.76
C CYS A 93 -4.40 37.80 2.78
N CYS A 94 -5.30 38.74 3.06
CA CYS A 94 -5.39 40.05 2.40
C CYS A 94 -5.52 41.14 3.46
N ILE A 95 -4.57 42.08 3.49
CA ILE A 95 -4.60 43.30 4.32
C ILE A 95 -4.76 44.50 3.36
N PRO A 96 -5.63 45.49 3.68
CA PRO A 96 -5.94 46.61 2.79
C PRO A 96 -5.05 47.84 3.09
N PRO A 97 -5.01 48.83 2.18
CA PRO A 97 -4.76 50.19 2.61
C PRO A 97 -5.89 51.16 2.24
N THR A 98 -5.92 52.17 3.10
CA THR A 98 -6.81 53.30 3.25
C THR A 98 -6.64 54.36 2.14
N SER A 99 -7.71 55.13 1.90
CA SER A 99 -7.66 56.39 1.15
C SER A 99 -8.00 57.55 2.09
N PRO A 100 -7.41 58.73 1.85
CA PRO A 100 -8.18 59.95 1.99
C PRO A 100 -8.07 60.92 0.79
N ARG A 101 -9.18 61.65 0.63
CA ARG A 101 -9.53 62.73 -0.31
C ARG A 101 -8.67 63.99 -0.21
N ALA A 102 -8.65 64.75 -1.32
CA ALA A 102 -8.72 66.22 -1.50
C ALA A 102 -7.82 66.63 -2.70
N LEU A 103 -8.01 67.64 -3.54
CA LEU A 103 -9.05 68.62 -3.88
C LEU A 103 -8.45 69.42 -5.09
N VAL A 104 -9.24 69.67 -6.14
CA VAL A 104 -9.24 70.91 -6.99
C VAL A 104 -7.98 71.33 -7.76
N GLY A 105 -8.16 71.46 -9.09
CA GLY A 105 -7.31 72.32 -9.92
C GLY A 105 -7.68 72.27 -11.41
N ARG A 106 -8.60 73.14 -11.85
CA ARG A 106 -8.97 73.37 -13.26
C ARG A 106 -7.75 73.79 -14.10
N ARG A 107 -7.62 73.24 -15.31
CA ARG A 107 -7.38 73.96 -16.60
C ARG A 107 -7.25 72.96 -17.77
N ARG A 108 -8.11 73.12 -18.79
CA ARG A 108 -7.90 72.72 -20.20
C ARG A 108 -7.96 74.01 -21.03
N PRO A 109 -7.54 74.09 -22.32
CA PRO A 109 -7.06 73.02 -23.22
C PRO A 109 -5.80 73.38 -24.04
N ALA A 110 -5.18 72.40 -24.69
CA ALA A 110 -4.64 72.53 -26.05
C ALA A 110 -4.46 71.14 -26.68
N VAL A 111 -4.72 71.06 -27.98
CA VAL A 111 -4.96 69.84 -28.78
C VAL A 111 -3.67 69.31 -29.41
N MET A 112 -3.44 68.00 -29.30
CA MET A 112 -2.77 67.16 -30.32
C MET A 112 -3.24 65.70 -30.13
N LYS A 113 -3.70 65.03 -31.20
CA LYS A 113 -3.94 63.57 -31.28
C LYS A 113 -2.70 62.91 -31.94
N PRO A 114 -2.49 61.58 -31.90
CA PRO A 114 -2.67 60.59 -30.83
C PRO A 114 -1.38 59.73 -30.60
N LYS A 115 -1.34 58.88 -29.58
CA LYS A 115 -0.54 57.63 -29.62
C LYS A 115 -1.37 56.49 -29.01
N PRO A 116 -1.57 55.35 -29.72
CA PRO A 116 -2.23 54.21 -29.12
C PRO A 116 -1.27 53.56 -28.11
N VAL A 117 -1.70 53.48 -26.86
CA VAL A 117 -1.04 52.69 -25.81
C VAL A 117 -1.51 51.26 -25.99
N SER A 118 -0.86 50.53 -26.89
CA SER A 118 -0.85 49.07 -26.90
C SER A 118 0.50 48.65 -26.32
N HIS A 119 0.55 48.45 -25.01
CA HIS A 119 1.60 47.61 -24.44
C HIS A 119 1.23 46.17 -24.78
N LYS A 120 1.91 45.59 -25.78
CA LYS A 120 1.96 44.14 -25.97
C LYS A 120 2.66 43.54 -24.75
N THR A 121 1.92 42.76 -23.96
CA THR A 121 2.43 42.05 -22.77
C THR A 121 3.24 40.80 -23.12
N GLU A 122 3.48 40.53 -24.40
CA GLU A 122 4.31 39.42 -24.87
C GLU A 122 5.35 39.93 -25.87
N ASN A 123 6.58 39.49 -25.68
CA ASN A 123 7.74 39.87 -26.45
C ASN A 123 7.55 39.43 -27.91
N THR A 124 7.37 40.39 -28.84
CA THR A 124 7.14 40.13 -30.28
C THR A 124 8.29 39.38 -30.97
N HIS A 125 9.43 39.25 -30.29
CA HIS A 125 10.63 38.55 -30.77
C HIS A 125 11.07 37.49 -29.75
N ARG A 126 10.24 36.47 -29.53
CA ARG A 126 10.73 35.21 -28.96
C ARG A 126 11.62 34.54 -30.01
N PHE A 127 12.82 34.11 -29.61
CA PHE A 127 13.63 33.24 -30.47
C PHE A 127 12.87 31.95 -30.70
N LEU A 128 12.33 31.81 -31.91
CA LEU A 128 11.74 30.56 -32.36
C LEU A 128 12.88 29.57 -32.61
N THR A 129 12.78 28.37 -32.03
CA THR A 129 13.65 27.24 -32.39
C THR A 129 13.53 26.95 -33.89
N PHE A 130 14.50 26.26 -34.48
CA PHE A 130 14.43 25.91 -35.89
C PHE A 130 13.16 25.10 -36.22
N ALA A 131 12.77 24.17 -35.33
CA ALA A 131 11.51 23.44 -35.42
C ALA A 131 10.28 24.35 -35.36
N GLU A 132 10.25 25.32 -34.43
CA GLU A 132 9.17 26.33 -34.36
C GLU A 132 9.11 27.21 -35.62
N ARG A 133 10.26 27.56 -36.22
CA ARG A 133 10.29 28.31 -37.49
C ARG A 133 9.79 27.47 -38.66
N LEU A 134 10.17 26.20 -38.72
CA LEU A 134 9.71 25.25 -39.74
C LEU A 134 8.18 25.06 -39.64
N GLY A 135 7.66 24.91 -38.42
CA GLY A 135 6.22 24.80 -38.17
C GLY A 135 5.43 26.08 -38.49
N ASN A 136 6.07 27.25 -38.51
CA ASN A 136 5.44 28.50 -38.96
C ASN A 136 5.44 28.68 -40.49
N VAL A 137 6.12 27.81 -41.23
CA VAL A 137 6.01 27.78 -42.70
C VAL A 137 4.62 27.23 -43.02
N ASN A 138 3.78 28.05 -43.65
CA ASN A 138 2.42 27.66 -44.02
C ASN A 138 2.44 26.62 -45.16
N ILE A 139 2.50 25.33 -44.81
CA ILE A 139 2.44 24.19 -45.73
C ILE A 139 0.96 23.89 -46.03
N ASP A 140 0.29 24.84 -46.68
CA ASP A 140 -1.11 24.70 -47.07
C ASP A 140 -1.27 23.91 -48.39
N ILE A 141 -0.67 22.72 -48.46
CA ILE A 141 -0.73 21.87 -49.66
C ILE A 141 -2.17 21.39 -49.89
N ILE A 142 -2.90 21.09 -48.80
CA ILE A 142 -4.24 20.50 -48.90
C ILE A 142 -5.31 21.52 -49.37
N HIS A 143 -5.31 22.78 -48.89
CA HIS A 143 -6.27 23.78 -49.39
C HIS A 143 -5.83 24.44 -50.71
N ARG A 144 -4.54 24.37 -51.10
CA ARG A 144 -4.11 24.76 -52.44
C ARG A 144 -4.65 23.82 -53.52
N ILE A 145 -4.70 22.52 -53.24
CA ILE A 145 -5.25 21.51 -54.16
C ILE A 145 -6.77 21.69 -54.37
N ASP A 146 -7.54 22.01 -53.33
CA ASP A 146 -9.00 22.21 -53.46
C ASP A 146 -9.40 23.52 -54.19
N ARG A 147 -8.49 24.50 -54.32
CA ARG A 147 -8.76 25.77 -55.04
C ARG A 147 -8.41 25.73 -56.52
N THR A 148 -7.62 24.75 -56.97
CA THR A 148 -7.26 24.54 -58.37
C THR A 148 -8.00 23.33 -58.91
N ALA A 149 -9.28 23.52 -59.25
CA ALA A 149 -10.04 22.56 -60.06
C ALA A 149 -9.59 22.56 -61.55
N SER A 150 -8.28 22.68 -61.80
CA SER A 150 -7.70 22.61 -63.14
C SER A 150 -6.24 22.17 -63.07
N TYR A 151 -5.98 20.99 -63.64
CA TYR A 151 -4.69 20.37 -63.99
C TYR A 151 -3.91 19.59 -62.91
N ASP A 152 -4.24 18.29 -62.81
CA ASP A 152 -3.41 17.07 -62.77
C ASP A 152 -1.89 17.05 -62.43
N GLU A 153 -1.34 17.91 -61.57
CA GLU A 153 0.06 17.73 -61.07
C GLU A 153 0.23 17.97 -59.55
N VAL A 154 -0.59 17.31 -58.72
CA VAL A 154 -0.18 16.62 -57.48
C VAL A 154 -1.16 15.44 -57.30
N SER A 155 -1.13 14.48 -58.24
CA SER A 155 -2.24 13.52 -58.39
C SER A 155 -2.26 12.37 -57.38
N ASP A 156 -1.47 12.38 -56.31
CA ASP A 156 -1.68 11.38 -55.26
C ASP A 156 -1.21 11.82 -53.86
N LYS A 157 -2.17 12.22 -53.01
CA LYS A 157 -1.95 12.50 -51.58
C LYS A 157 -1.37 11.27 -50.86
N ASN A 158 -1.66 10.07 -51.35
CA ASN A 158 -1.15 8.81 -50.84
C ASN A 158 0.37 8.70 -51.07
N SER A 159 0.82 8.99 -52.29
CA SER A 159 2.22 9.05 -52.68
C SER A 159 3.03 10.07 -51.87
N LEU A 160 2.46 11.21 -51.50
CA LEU A 160 3.14 12.20 -50.65
C LEU A 160 3.47 11.62 -49.26
N PHE A 161 2.50 10.96 -48.61
CA PHE A 161 2.73 10.32 -47.32
C PHE A 161 3.72 9.15 -47.45
N ASN A 162 3.65 8.37 -48.54
CA ASN A 162 4.64 7.32 -48.79
C ASN A 162 6.06 7.89 -48.89
N LEU A 163 6.27 8.94 -49.69
CA LEU A 163 7.57 9.58 -49.82
C LEU A 163 8.10 10.09 -48.47
N MET A 164 7.26 10.78 -47.70
CA MET A 164 7.66 11.33 -46.40
C MET A 164 7.97 10.24 -45.37
N PHE A 165 7.22 9.14 -45.35
CA PHE A 165 7.45 8.04 -44.42
C PHE A 165 8.61 7.12 -44.84
N LEU A 166 8.88 6.98 -46.14
CA LEU A 166 10.08 6.28 -46.62
C LEU A 166 11.37 6.98 -46.19
N ASP A 167 11.39 8.32 -46.19
CA ASP A 167 12.55 9.11 -45.73
C ASP A 167 12.94 8.80 -44.27
N LEU A 168 12.01 8.33 -43.45
CA LEU A 168 12.31 7.92 -42.06
C LEU A 168 13.21 6.68 -41.98
N ASP A 169 13.25 5.84 -43.01
CA ASP A 169 14.10 4.65 -43.02
C ASP A 169 15.58 5.03 -43.11
N GLU A 170 15.89 6.05 -43.93
CA GLU A 170 17.23 6.62 -44.06
C GLU A 170 17.56 7.62 -42.93
N HIS A 171 16.53 8.26 -42.36
CA HIS A 171 16.68 9.33 -41.37
C HIS A 171 15.76 9.17 -40.14
N PRO A 172 15.99 8.17 -39.26
CA PRO A 172 15.15 7.92 -38.09
C PRO A 172 15.10 9.09 -37.09
N GLU A 173 16.12 9.96 -37.06
CA GLU A 173 16.15 11.16 -36.21
C GLU A 173 15.05 12.19 -36.55
N LYS A 174 14.45 12.11 -37.75
CA LYS A 174 13.40 13.03 -38.19
C LYS A 174 12.02 12.70 -37.66
N VAL A 175 11.83 11.56 -36.99
CA VAL A 175 10.51 11.05 -36.55
C VAL A 175 9.69 12.09 -35.77
N GLU A 176 10.30 12.80 -34.82
CA GLU A 176 9.61 13.85 -34.06
C GLU A 176 9.18 15.00 -34.98
N GLY A 177 10.07 15.44 -35.87
CA GLY A 177 9.80 16.49 -36.84
C GLY A 177 8.69 16.12 -37.83
N VAL A 178 8.66 14.87 -38.29
CA VAL A 178 7.57 14.34 -39.14
C VAL A 178 6.26 14.31 -38.35
N GLY A 179 6.26 13.85 -37.10
CA GLY A 179 5.07 13.90 -36.25
C GLY A 179 4.53 15.33 -36.05
N GLN A 180 5.43 16.30 -35.83
CA GLN A 180 5.06 17.71 -35.73
C GLN A 180 4.53 18.25 -37.06
N LEU A 181 5.13 17.86 -38.19
CA LEU A 181 4.66 18.24 -39.52
C LEU A 181 3.24 17.71 -39.78
N LEU A 182 2.97 16.44 -39.48
CA LEU A 182 1.62 15.85 -39.59
C LEU A 182 0.59 16.63 -38.76
N PHE A 183 0.97 17.06 -37.56
CA PHE A 183 0.11 17.90 -36.73
C PHE A 183 -0.12 19.29 -37.37
N GLU A 184 0.93 19.98 -37.80
CA GLU A 184 0.80 21.30 -38.45
C GLU A 184 0.00 21.22 -39.76
N MET A 185 0.11 20.12 -40.50
CA MET A 185 -0.72 19.84 -41.69
C MET A 185 -2.21 19.72 -41.38
N CYS A 186 -2.56 19.34 -40.14
CA CYS A 186 -3.94 19.15 -39.67
C CYS A 186 -4.46 20.34 -38.85
N LYS A 187 -3.55 21.18 -38.36
CA LYS A 187 -3.82 22.27 -37.44
C LYS A 187 -4.50 23.43 -38.17
N GLY A 188 -5.64 23.86 -37.66
CA GLY A 188 -6.32 25.08 -38.07
C GLY A 188 -5.96 26.28 -37.21
N VAL A 189 -6.78 27.32 -37.29
CA VAL A 189 -6.65 28.51 -36.44
C VAL A 189 -7.35 28.32 -35.10
N ARG A 190 -7.01 29.15 -34.11
CA ARG A 190 -7.71 29.24 -32.80
C ARG A 190 -7.85 27.89 -32.06
N ASN A 191 -6.80 27.07 -32.02
CA ASN A 191 -6.82 25.77 -31.33
C ASN A 191 -7.85 24.77 -31.89
N MET A 192 -8.18 24.90 -33.17
CA MET A 192 -9.10 24.03 -33.90
C MET A 192 -8.37 23.25 -34.99
N PHE A 193 -8.97 22.17 -35.48
CA PHE A 193 -8.63 21.57 -36.76
C PHE A 193 -9.26 22.37 -37.92
N HIS A 194 -8.72 22.21 -39.14
CA HIS A 194 -9.38 22.74 -40.35
C HIS A 194 -10.30 21.67 -40.98
N SER A 195 -11.02 22.04 -42.05
CA SER A 195 -12.06 21.19 -42.65
C SER A 195 -11.55 19.91 -43.31
N CYS A 196 -10.27 19.89 -43.75
CA CYS A 196 -9.68 18.76 -44.44
C CYS A 196 -8.97 17.77 -43.52
N THR A 197 -8.86 18.06 -42.22
CA THR A 197 -8.15 17.25 -41.24
C THR A 197 -8.67 15.81 -41.20
N GLY A 198 -9.98 15.59 -41.22
CA GLY A 198 -10.53 14.22 -41.20
C GLY A 198 -10.06 13.37 -42.39
N LYS A 199 -9.94 13.96 -43.59
CA LYS A 199 -9.40 13.25 -44.76
C LYS A 199 -7.91 12.95 -44.61
N ALA A 200 -7.14 13.91 -44.09
CA ALA A 200 -5.69 13.77 -43.88
C ALA A 200 -5.39 12.70 -42.83
N VAL A 201 -6.06 12.75 -41.67
CA VAL A 201 -5.88 11.78 -40.58
C VAL A 201 -6.22 10.37 -41.05
N LYS A 202 -7.33 10.18 -41.78
CA LYS A 202 -7.68 8.86 -42.34
C LYS A 202 -6.58 8.28 -43.23
N LEU A 203 -5.99 9.10 -44.12
CA LEU A 203 -4.86 8.69 -44.95
C LEU A 203 -3.62 8.35 -44.11
N ILE A 204 -3.30 9.16 -43.11
CA ILE A 204 -2.16 8.91 -42.20
C ILE A 204 -2.34 7.58 -41.46
N LEU A 205 -3.54 7.29 -40.95
CA LEU A 205 -3.84 6.05 -40.22
C LEU A 205 -3.75 4.81 -41.13
N GLN A 206 -4.07 4.96 -42.43
CA GLN A 206 -3.86 3.90 -43.41
C GLN A 206 -2.37 3.56 -43.61
N LYS A 207 -1.45 4.44 -43.23
CA LYS A 207 0.01 4.20 -43.28
C LYS A 207 0.57 3.54 -42.02
N LEU A 208 -0.25 2.92 -41.16
CA LEU A 208 0.25 2.31 -39.91
C LEU A 208 0.70 0.85 -40.04
N GLY A 209 0.40 0.21 -41.16
CA GLY A 209 0.79 -1.16 -41.39
C GLY A 209 0.29 -1.74 -42.71
N PRO A 210 0.72 -2.97 -43.00
CA PRO A 210 0.56 -3.60 -44.31
C PRO A 210 -0.88 -4.04 -44.61
N VAL A 211 -1.77 -4.04 -43.61
CA VAL A 211 -3.18 -4.42 -43.81
C VAL A 211 -3.96 -3.31 -44.53
N THR A 212 -3.58 -2.06 -44.29
CA THR A 212 -4.21 -0.89 -44.92
C THR A 212 -3.33 -0.26 -45.99
N GLU A 213 -2.00 -0.35 -45.87
CA GLU A 213 -1.07 0.13 -46.87
C GLU A 213 -0.46 -1.05 -47.65
N THR A 214 -1.01 -1.29 -48.84
CA THR A 214 -0.63 -2.41 -49.72
C THR A 214 0.24 -1.98 -50.90
N GLU A 215 0.41 -0.67 -51.15
CA GLU A 215 1.13 -0.16 -52.31
C GLU A 215 2.63 -0.04 -52.03
N THR A 216 3.01 0.34 -50.80
CA THR A 216 4.41 0.60 -50.43
C THR A 216 4.76 0.05 -49.06
N GLN A 217 5.93 -0.61 -48.95
CA GLN A 217 6.48 -1.04 -47.66
C GLN A 217 7.16 0.16 -46.98
N LEU A 218 6.56 0.70 -45.90
CA LEU A 218 7.14 1.80 -45.13
C LEU A 218 7.71 1.29 -43.78
N PRO A 219 8.59 2.07 -43.11
CA PRO A 219 9.12 1.73 -41.79
C PRO A 219 8.05 1.90 -40.68
N TRP A 220 7.11 0.96 -40.58
CA TRP A 220 5.90 1.07 -39.74
C TRP A 220 6.13 1.41 -38.26
N ILE A 221 7.26 0.98 -37.70
CA ILE A 221 7.64 1.34 -36.32
C ILE A 221 7.86 2.85 -36.21
N LEU A 222 8.63 3.43 -37.14
CA LEU A 222 8.92 4.86 -37.17
C LEU A 222 7.67 5.68 -37.55
N VAL A 223 6.82 5.16 -38.44
CA VAL A 223 5.53 5.79 -38.77
C VAL A 223 4.61 5.83 -37.54
N GLY A 224 4.53 4.73 -36.77
CA GLY A 224 3.82 4.70 -35.51
C GLY A 224 4.36 5.72 -34.49
N GLU A 225 5.68 5.86 -34.37
CA GLU A 225 6.30 6.86 -33.50
C GLU A 225 6.03 8.30 -33.96
N ALA A 226 6.04 8.57 -35.27
CA ALA A 226 5.64 9.86 -35.81
C ALA A 226 4.17 10.18 -35.48
N LEU A 227 3.27 9.20 -35.59
CA LEU A 227 1.86 9.37 -35.20
C LEU A 227 1.71 9.63 -33.70
N LYS A 228 2.50 8.97 -32.84
CA LYS A 228 2.51 9.25 -31.40
C LYS A 228 2.92 10.69 -31.10
N ASN A 229 3.93 11.21 -31.80
CA ASN A 229 4.32 12.63 -31.66
C ASN A 229 3.24 13.58 -32.19
N MET A 230 2.61 13.27 -33.32
CA MET A 230 1.43 13.99 -33.81
C MET A 230 0.32 14.03 -32.76
N ALA A 231 0.00 12.89 -32.13
CA ALA A 231 -1.05 12.79 -31.12
C ALA A 231 -0.74 13.61 -29.86
N LYS A 232 0.52 13.62 -29.41
CA LYS A 232 0.97 14.48 -28.29
C LYS A 232 0.76 15.96 -28.60
N SER A 233 1.25 16.44 -29.76
CA SER A 233 1.08 17.84 -30.19
C SER A 233 -0.39 18.20 -30.37
N THR A 234 -1.18 17.28 -30.92
CA THR A 234 -2.63 17.43 -31.10
C THR A 234 -3.35 17.58 -29.76
N ALA A 235 -3.08 16.69 -28.79
CA ALA A 235 -3.67 16.74 -27.46
C ALA A 235 -3.33 18.04 -26.72
N PHE A 236 -2.09 18.50 -26.84
CA PHE A 236 -1.64 19.74 -26.22
C PHE A 236 -2.35 20.98 -26.79
N TYR A 237 -2.44 21.09 -28.11
CA TYR A 237 -2.89 22.33 -28.77
C TYR A 237 -4.42 22.40 -28.97
N ILE A 238 -5.07 21.30 -29.36
CA ILE A 238 -6.48 21.33 -29.79
C ILE A 238 -7.43 21.33 -28.60
N TYR A 239 -8.44 22.20 -28.61
CA TYR A 239 -9.48 22.23 -27.58
C TYR A 239 -10.45 21.06 -27.69
N LYS A 240 -10.99 20.61 -26.54
CA LYS A 240 -11.86 19.41 -26.43
C LYS A 240 -13.02 19.46 -27.42
N GLU A 241 -13.71 20.59 -27.52
CA GLU A 241 -14.87 20.80 -28.41
C GLU A 241 -14.58 20.60 -29.91
N HIS A 242 -13.31 20.64 -30.31
CA HIS A 242 -12.89 20.42 -31.70
C HIS A 242 -12.17 19.08 -31.91
N PHE A 243 -12.00 18.29 -30.85
CA PHE A 243 -11.23 17.05 -30.91
C PHE A 243 -11.98 15.88 -31.56
N GLY A 244 -13.32 15.98 -31.69
CA GLY A 244 -14.18 14.86 -32.10
C GLY A 244 -13.79 14.20 -33.42
N VAL A 245 -13.41 14.99 -34.42
CA VAL A 245 -13.00 14.48 -35.74
C VAL A 245 -11.80 13.52 -35.65
N PHE A 246 -10.88 13.76 -34.71
CA PHE A 246 -9.70 12.92 -34.54
C PHE A 246 -10.09 11.54 -33.97
N PHE A 247 -10.93 11.50 -32.93
CA PHE A 247 -11.46 10.24 -32.39
C PHE A 247 -12.31 9.48 -33.39
N GLU A 248 -13.15 10.18 -34.17
CA GLU A 248 -13.96 9.54 -35.22
C GLU A 248 -13.06 8.83 -36.25
N CYS A 249 -11.96 9.46 -36.67
CA CYS A 249 -11.00 8.81 -37.58
C CYS A 249 -10.31 7.59 -36.95
N LEU A 250 -9.91 7.69 -35.68
CA LEU A 250 -9.31 6.56 -34.95
C LEU A 250 -10.29 5.39 -34.78
N GLN A 251 -11.57 5.68 -34.50
CA GLN A 251 -12.61 4.67 -34.31
C GLN A 251 -12.93 3.97 -35.62
N GLU A 252 -13.12 4.72 -36.70
CA GLU A 252 -13.32 4.16 -38.03
C GLU A 252 -12.13 3.29 -38.46
N SER A 253 -10.89 3.74 -38.23
CA SER A 253 -9.70 2.97 -38.57
C SER A 253 -9.58 1.67 -37.78
N LEU A 254 -9.94 1.68 -36.49
CA LEU A 254 -9.91 0.49 -35.66
C LEU A 254 -11.00 -0.51 -36.09
N LEU A 255 -12.22 -0.03 -36.36
CA LEU A 255 -13.33 -0.85 -36.85
C LEU A 255 -13.05 -1.45 -38.24
N ASP A 256 -12.43 -0.70 -39.14
CA ASP A 256 -12.02 -1.21 -40.46
C ASP A 256 -11.02 -2.37 -40.31
N LEU A 257 -10.05 -2.22 -39.41
CA LEU A 257 -9.08 -3.29 -39.10
C LEU A 257 -9.77 -4.54 -38.52
N HIS A 258 -10.82 -4.40 -37.70
CA HIS A 258 -11.56 -5.55 -37.15
C HIS A 258 -12.05 -6.50 -38.26
N THR A 259 -12.52 -5.95 -39.39
CA THR A 259 -13.03 -6.74 -40.51
C THR A 259 -11.94 -7.40 -41.36
N LYS A 260 -10.69 -6.96 -41.22
CA LYS A 260 -9.54 -7.39 -42.02
C LYS A 260 -8.60 -8.36 -41.30
N VAL A 261 -8.79 -8.57 -39.99
CA VAL A 261 -8.01 -9.56 -39.23
C VAL A 261 -8.42 -10.96 -39.65
N THR A 262 -7.45 -11.74 -40.11
CA THR A 262 -7.59 -13.15 -40.46
C THR A 262 -6.50 -13.97 -39.76
N GLN A 263 -6.68 -15.29 -39.70
CA GLN A 263 -5.68 -16.15 -39.08
C GLN A 263 -4.31 -16.09 -39.80
N THR A 264 -4.30 -15.80 -41.11
CA THR A 264 -3.10 -15.75 -41.94
C THR A 264 -2.29 -14.45 -41.83
N ASN A 265 -2.93 -13.34 -41.46
CA ASN A 265 -2.26 -12.02 -41.30
C ASN A 265 -2.28 -11.52 -39.84
N CYS A 266 -2.53 -12.41 -38.88
CA CYS A 266 -2.77 -12.05 -37.49
C CYS A 266 -1.60 -11.29 -36.85
N GLY A 267 -0.35 -11.65 -37.16
CA GLY A 267 0.84 -10.96 -36.65
C GLY A 267 0.91 -9.51 -37.10
N GLU A 268 0.87 -9.26 -38.41
CA GLU A 268 0.95 -7.92 -38.98
C GLU A 268 -0.25 -7.04 -38.60
N SER A 269 -1.46 -7.63 -38.60
CA SER A 269 -2.68 -6.94 -38.18
C SER A 269 -2.61 -6.53 -36.72
N SER A 270 -2.09 -7.40 -35.86
CA SER A 270 -1.95 -7.13 -34.44
C SER A 270 -0.97 -5.99 -34.16
N GLU A 271 0.19 -5.97 -34.83
CA GLU A 271 1.16 -4.89 -34.68
C GLU A 271 0.61 -3.55 -35.20
N GLN A 272 -0.19 -3.57 -36.26
CA GLN A 272 -0.86 -2.37 -36.75
C GLN A 272 -1.93 -1.86 -35.78
N ILE A 273 -2.78 -2.74 -35.26
CA ILE A 273 -3.77 -2.40 -34.22
C ILE A 273 -3.06 -1.85 -32.99
N LYS A 274 -1.95 -2.47 -32.57
CA LYS A 274 -1.14 -2.00 -31.43
C LYS A 274 -0.68 -0.55 -31.62
N ARG A 275 -0.08 -0.19 -32.76
CA ARG A 275 0.35 1.21 -33.04
C ARG A 275 -0.82 2.20 -32.96
N LEU A 276 -2.00 1.77 -33.41
CA LEU A 276 -3.23 2.57 -33.29
C LEU A 276 -3.66 2.70 -31.82
N LEU A 277 -3.64 1.62 -31.04
CA LEU A 277 -3.95 1.62 -29.61
C LEU A 277 -2.95 2.45 -28.78
N GLU A 278 -1.67 2.45 -29.12
CA GLU A 278 -0.67 3.33 -28.50
C GLU A 278 -1.04 4.83 -28.69
N THR A 279 -1.64 5.16 -29.84
CA THR A 279 -2.18 6.51 -30.09
C THR A 279 -3.38 6.79 -29.18
N TYR A 280 -4.31 5.85 -29.02
CA TYR A 280 -5.40 5.97 -28.03
C TYR A 280 -4.85 6.18 -26.62
N LEU A 281 -3.83 5.42 -26.22
CA LEU A 281 -3.26 5.46 -24.87
C LEU A 281 -2.72 6.86 -24.51
N ILE A 282 -2.01 7.50 -25.45
CA ILE A 282 -1.53 8.88 -25.29
C ILE A 282 -2.70 9.84 -25.06
N LEU A 283 -3.76 9.72 -25.85
CA LEU A 283 -4.91 10.63 -25.79
C LEU A 283 -5.74 10.43 -24.53
N VAL A 284 -5.96 9.18 -24.13
CA VAL A 284 -6.75 8.83 -22.94
C VAL A 284 -6.00 9.22 -21.68
N LYS A 285 -4.68 9.03 -21.61
CA LYS A 285 -3.86 9.48 -20.47
C LYS A 285 -3.70 11.00 -20.40
N HIS A 286 -3.85 11.74 -21.51
CA HIS A 286 -3.68 13.18 -21.53
C HIS A 286 -4.71 13.91 -20.65
N GLY A 287 -4.24 14.46 -19.53
CA GLY A 287 -5.09 15.12 -18.54
C GLY A 287 -6.24 14.22 -18.07
N ASN A 288 -5.97 12.93 -17.78
CA ASN A 288 -6.95 11.96 -17.30
C ASN A 288 -8.23 11.88 -18.17
N GLY A 289 -8.06 11.83 -19.50
CA GLY A 289 -9.17 11.73 -20.46
C GLY A 289 -9.80 13.06 -20.86
N SER A 290 -9.17 14.19 -20.54
CA SER A 290 -9.71 15.54 -20.77
C SER A 290 -10.14 15.85 -22.21
N LYS A 291 -9.51 15.19 -23.21
CA LYS A 291 -9.77 15.43 -24.65
C LYS A 291 -10.84 14.51 -25.25
N ILE A 292 -11.34 13.54 -24.50
CA ILE A 292 -12.32 12.58 -25.01
C ILE A 292 -13.70 13.26 -25.13
N THR A 293 -14.20 13.35 -26.36
CA THR A 293 -15.48 14.01 -26.67
C THR A 293 -16.68 13.08 -26.57
N LYS A 294 -16.54 11.84 -27.07
CA LYS A 294 -17.59 10.81 -27.11
C LYS A 294 -17.11 9.53 -26.39
N PRO A 295 -17.00 9.55 -25.05
CA PRO A 295 -16.38 8.45 -24.30
C PRO A 295 -17.15 7.12 -24.44
N ILE A 296 -18.48 7.17 -24.57
CA ILE A 296 -19.33 5.99 -24.79
C ILE A 296 -18.96 5.26 -26.08
N ASP A 297 -18.81 6.01 -27.18
CA ASP A 297 -18.52 5.42 -28.49
C ASP A 297 -17.09 4.87 -28.52
N VAL A 298 -16.13 5.59 -27.92
CA VAL A 298 -14.73 5.13 -27.79
C VAL A 298 -14.68 3.83 -26.99
N CYS A 299 -15.36 3.76 -25.84
CA CYS A 299 -15.44 2.57 -25.03
C CYS A 299 -16.04 1.39 -25.80
N LYS A 300 -17.17 1.57 -26.50
CA LYS A 300 -17.81 0.50 -27.29
C LYS A 300 -16.86 -0.10 -28.35
N VAL A 301 -16.13 0.73 -29.08
CA VAL A 301 -15.18 0.27 -30.12
C VAL A 301 -14.02 -0.51 -29.48
N LEU A 302 -13.49 -0.03 -28.36
CA LEU A 302 -12.44 -0.75 -27.62
C LEU A 302 -12.96 -2.09 -27.08
N SER A 303 -14.17 -2.12 -26.51
CA SER A 303 -14.78 -3.35 -26.00
C SER A 303 -15.09 -4.37 -27.12
N GLN A 304 -15.38 -3.91 -28.35
CA GLN A 304 -15.48 -4.79 -29.52
C GLN A 304 -14.11 -5.39 -29.91
N THR A 305 -13.02 -4.65 -29.69
CA THR A 305 -11.66 -5.10 -30.01
C THR A 305 -11.25 -6.30 -29.14
N LEU A 306 -11.78 -6.43 -27.91
CA LEU A 306 -11.57 -7.59 -27.04
C LEU A 306 -12.01 -8.92 -27.67
N GLN A 307 -12.95 -8.88 -28.62
CA GLN A 307 -13.53 -10.07 -29.24
C GLN A 307 -12.77 -10.54 -30.48
N ILE A 308 -11.75 -9.79 -30.93
CA ILE A 308 -10.95 -10.17 -32.09
C ILE A 308 -10.08 -11.37 -31.74
N ALA A 309 -10.28 -12.47 -32.48
CA ALA A 309 -9.46 -13.65 -32.34
C ALA A 309 -8.01 -13.40 -32.83
N HIS A 310 -7.04 -14.09 -32.22
CA HIS A 310 -5.65 -14.14 -32.68
C HIS A 310 -4.85 -12.82 -32.59
N LEU A 311 -5.22 -11.86 -31.74
CA LEU A 311 -4.33 -10.74 -31.41
C LEU A 311 -3.03 -11.25 -30.74
N SER A 312 -1.90 -10.58 -30.98
CA SER A 312 -0.63 -10.83 -30.29
C SER A 312 -0.72 -10.37 -28.83
N THR A 313 0.06 -11.01 -27.95
CA THR A 313 0.09 -10.72 -26.51
C THR A 313 0.33 -9.24 -26.22
N SER A 314 1.30 -8.60 -26.89
CA SER A 314 1.60 -7.17 -26.66
C SER A 314 0.49 -6.22 -27.14
N CYS A 315 -0.30 -6.61 -28.14
CA CYS A 315 -1.45 -5.84 -28.59
C CYS A 315 -2.62 -5.95 -27.60
N ARG A 316 -2.85 -7.15 -27.05
CA ARG A 316 -3.84 -7.39 -25.98
C ARG A 316 -3.50 -6.58 -24.73
N GLU A 317 -2.24 -6.59 -24.32
CA GLU A 317 -1.73 -5.77 -23.21
C GLU A 317 -2.02 -4.28 -23.45
N THR A 318 -1.64 -3.75 -24.61
CA THR A 318 -1.90 -2.34 -24.97
C THR A 318 -3.40 -2.02 -24.99
N LEU A 319 -4.25 -2.95 -25.44
CA LEU A 319 -5.71 -2.77 -25.40
C LEU A 319 -6.23 -2.66 -23.96
N LEU A 320 -5.78 -3.55 -23.07
CA LEU A 320 -6.15 -3.52 -21.65
C LEU A 320 -5.66 -2.24 -20.96
N ASP A 321 -4.48 -1.74 -21.31
CA ASP A 321 -3.95 -0.45 -20.85
C ASP A 321 -4.81 0.74 -21.27
N VAL A 322 -5.30 0.73 -22.51
CA VAL A 322 -6.21 1.78 -23.00
C VAL A 322 -7.55 1.70 -22.28
N ILE A 323 -8.10 0.50 -22.09
CA ILE A 323 -9.38 0.29 -21.41
C ILE A 323 -9.29 0.71 -19.93
N SER A 324 -8.22 0.30 -19.23
CA SER A 324 -8.01 0.68 -17.83
C SER A 324 -7.85 2.19 -17.67
N ALA A 325 -7.02 2.84 -18.50
CA ALA A 325 -6.86 4.29 -18.50
C ALA A 325 -8.17 5.03 -18.81
N LEU A 326 -9.03 4.47 -19.67
CA LEU A 326 -10.32 5.06 -20.01
C LEU A 326 -11.31 4.98 -18.85
N ILE A 327 -11.41 3.82 -18.19
CA ILE A 327 -12.35 3.61 -17.06
C ILE A 327 -11.88 4.38 -15.82
N LEU A 328 -10.58 4.48 -15.58
CA LEU A 328 -10.01 5.20 -14.44
C LEU A 328 -9.90 6.72 -14.66
N GLY A 329 -10.13 7.21 -15.89
CA GLY A 329 -9.97 8.61 -16.24
C GLY A 329 -10.96 9.53 -15.52
N GLU A 330 -10.47 10.44 -14.68
CA GLU A 330 -11.30 11.35 -13.88
C GLU A 330 -12.16 12.31 -14.72
N ASN A 331 -11.72 12.64 -15.94
CA ASN A 331 -12.47 13.51 -16.86
C ASN A 331 -13.34 12.73 -17.86
N VAL A 332 -13.51 11.42 -17.64
CA VAL A 332 -14.29 10.51 -18.48
C VAL A 332 -15.56 10.11 -17.74
N ALA A 333 -16.72 10.34 -18.37
CA ALA A 333 -18.01 9.90 -17.85
C ALA A 333 -18.53 8.73 -18.70
N LEU A 334 -18.62 7.54 -18.09
CA LEU A 334 -19.17 6.33 -18.70
C LEU A 334 -20.38 5.83 -17.89
N PRO A 335 -21.43 5.32 -18.54
CA PRO A 335 -22.52 4.64 -17.85
C PRO A 335 -22.03 3.36 -17.16
N GLU A 336 -22.49 3.12 -15.93
CA GLU A 336 -22.12 1.92 -15.14
C GLU A 336 -22.39 0.62 -15.88
N THR A 337 -23.48 0.55 -16.66
CA THR A 337 -23.83 -0.61 -17.48
C THR A 337 -22.76 -0.94 -18.52
N LEU A 338 -22.17 0.10 -19.14
CA LEU A 338 -21.13 -0.08 -20.17
C LEU A 338 -19.78 -0.44 -19.54
N ILE A 339 -19.47 0.13 -18.37
CA ILE A 339 -18.28 -0.24 -17.59
C ILE A 339 -18.37 -1.73 -17.23
N LYS A 340 -19.49 -2.17 -16.64
CA LYS A 340 -19.72 -3.55 -16.27
C LYS A 340 -19.64 -4.50 -17.47
N GLU A 341 -20.33 -4.18 -18.57
CA GLU A 341 -20.29 -4.97 -19.81
C GLU A 341 -18.85 -5.11 -20.35
N THR A 342 -18.06 -4.03 -20.29
CA THR A 342 -16.67 -4.05 -20.76
C THR A 342 -15.80 -4.92 -19.87
N ILE A 343 -15.97 -4.84 -18.55
CA ILE A 343 -15.25 -5.67 -17.58
C ILE A 343 -15.59 -7.17 -17.79
N GLU A 344 -16.88 -7.49 -17.93
CA GLU A 344 -17.35 -8.86 -18.21
C GLU A 344 -16.72 -9.40 -19.50
N LYS A 345 -16.74 -8.60 -20.59
CA LYS A 345 -16.07 -8.97 -21.85
C LYS A 345 -14.57 -9.16 -21.70
N THR A 346 -13.90 -8.39 -20.84
CA THR A 346 -12.47 -8.58 -20.57
C THR A 346 -12.21 -9.92 -19.91
N PHE A 347 -12.96 -10.29 -18.88
CA PHE A 347 -12.80 -11.59 -18.21
C PHE A 347 -13.24 -12.79 -19.07
N GLU A 348 -14.18 -12.58 -20.00
CA GLU A 348 -14.60 -13.57 -21.00
C GLU A 348 -13.66 -13.65 -22.21
N SER A 349 -12.74 -12.70 -22.35
CA SER A 349 -11.75 -12.70 -23.43
C SER A 349 -10.83 -13.90 -23.26
N GLN A 350 -10.47 -14.56 -24.37
CA GLN A 350 -9.53 -15.70 -24.37
C GLN A 350 -8.07 -15.21 -24.25
N PHE A 351 -7.86 -14.09 -23.54
CA PHE A 351 -6.54 -13.51 -23.33
C PHE A 351 -5.76 -14.32 -22.29
N GLU A 352 -4.45 -14.15 -22.32
CA GLU A 352 -3.54 -14.79 -21.38
C GLU A 352 -3.90 -14.39 -19.94
N ARG A 353 -3.95 -15.38 -19.04
CA ARG A 353 -4.33 -15.15 -17.65
C ARG A 353 -3.52 -14.04 -17.01
N ARG A 354 -2.21 -14.02 -17.25
CA ARG A 354 -1.32 -13.00 -16.69
C ARG A 354 -1.77 -11.58 -17.04
N LEU A 355 -2.11 -11.33 -18.30
CA LEU A 355 -2.63 -10.02 -18.74
C LEU A 355 -3.93 -9.63 -18.04
N ILE A 356 -4.83 -10.59 -17.81
CA ILE A 356 -6.09 -10.36 -17.08
C ILE A 356 -5.83 -10.03 -15.61
N LEU A 357 -4.86 -10.69 -14.97
CA LEU A 357 -4.47 -10.41 -13.59
C LEU A 357 -3.77 -9.05 -13.46
N ASP A 358 -2.85 -8.73 -14.37
CA ASP A 358 -2.16 -7.43 -14.40
C ASP A 358 -3.16 -6.28 -14.64
N PHE A 359 -4.10 -6.46 -15.57
CA PHE A 359 -5.24 -5.54 -15.75
C PHE A 359 -6.07 -5.39 -14.47
N SER A 360 -6.36 -6.49 -13.77
CA SER A 360 -7.14 -6.46 -12.54
C SER A 360 -6.44 -5.68 -11.42
N GLU A 361 -5.12 -5.81 -11.30
CA GLU A 361 -4.31 -5.06 -10.35
C GLU A 361 -4.37 -3.55 -10.61
N VAL A 362 -4.26 -3.13 -11.87
CA VAL A 362 -4.40 -1.71 -12.28
C VAL A 362 -5.77 -1.14 -11.89
N MET A 363 -6.81 -1.98 -11.86
CA MET A 363 -8.19 -1.56 -11.59
C MET A 363 -8.52 -1.42 -10.09
N PHE A 364 -7.67 -1.84 -9.16
CA PHE A 364 -7.94 -1.73 -7.71
C PHE A 364 -8.34 -0.32 -7.23
N PRO A 365 -7.74 0.80 -7.72
CA PRO A 365 -8.11 2.15 -7.32
C PRO A 365 -9.46 2.65 -7.85
N MET A 366 -10.16 1.87 -8.68
CA MET A 366 -11.45 2.25 -9.25
C MET A 366 -12.48 2.58 -8.16
N LYS A 367 -13.14 3.75 -8.28
CA LYS A 367 -14.09 4.24 -7.27
C LYS A 367 -15.31 3.34 -7.03
N GLN A 368 -15.73 2.59 -8.06
CA GLN A 368 -16.87 1.65 -8.00
C GLN A 368 -16.41 0.20 -8.16
N PHE A 369 -15.17 -0.11 -7.75
CA PHE A 369 -14.55 -1.43 -7.89
C PHE A 369 -15.44 -2.53 -7.30
N GLU A 370 -15.93 -2.35 -6.08
CA GLU A 370 -16.71 -3.34 -5.33
C GLU A 370 -18.04 -3.66 -6.02
N GLN A 371 -18.65 -2.68 -6.69
CA GLN A 371 -19.96 -2.79 -7.33
C GLN A 371 -19.87 -3.34 -8.76
N LEU A 372 -18.90 -2.87 -9.54
CA LEU A 372 -18.85 -3.10 -10.98
C LEU A 372 -17.75 -4.08 -11.42
N PHE A 373 -16.67 -4.22 -10.65
CA PHE A 373 -15.49 -5.02 -11.03
C PHE A 373 -15.37 -6.31 -10.22
N LEU A 374 -15.44 -6.20 -8.89
CA LEU A 374 -15.21 -7.28 -7.94
C LEU A 374 -16.05 -8.54 -8.24
N PRO A 375 -17.36 -8.47 -8.59
CA PRO A 375 -18.15 -9.67 -8.84
C PRO A 375 -17.59 -10.53 -10.00
N SER A 376 -17.26 -9.91 -11.13
CA SER A 376 -16.70 -10.61 -12.30
C SER A 376 -15.28 -11.10 -12.04
N PHE A 377 -14.49 -10.32 -11.29
CA PHE A 377 -13.15 -10.71 -10.87
C PHE A 377 -13.17 -11.96 -9.95
N LEU A 378 -14.02 -11.99 -8.92
CA LEU A 378 -14.11 -13.15 -8.02
C LEU A 378 -14.57 -14.41 -8.76
N LEU A 379 -15.49 -14.29 -9.72
CA LEU A 379 -15.89 -15.40 -10.57
C LEU A 379 -14.70 -15.93 -11.41
N TYR A 380 -13.91 -15.03 -11.99
CA TYR A 380 -12.71 -15.41 -12.75
C TYR A 380 -11.68 -16.13 -11.86
N ILE A 381 -11.46 -15.62 -10.65
CA ILE A 381 -10.53 -16.21 -9.68
C ILE A 381 -11.02 -17.58 -9.18
N GLU A 382 -12.31 -17.74 -8.91
CA GLU A 382 -12.89 -19.03 -8.52
C GLU A 382 -12.63 -20.10 -9.59
N ASN A 383 -12.77 -19.74 -10.87
CA ASN A 383 -12.44 -20.62 -11.99
C ASN A 383 -10.95 -20.99 -12.03
N CYS A 384 -10.05 -20.08 -11.64
CA CYS A 384 -8.61 -20.39 -11.55
C CYS A 384 -8.34 -21.47 -10.49
N PHE A 385 -9.01 -21.43 -9.34
CA PHE A 385 -8.86 -22.46 -8.29
C PHE A 385 -9.45 -23.83 -8.66
N LEU A 386 -10.38 -23.88 -9.62
CA LEU A 386 -10.93 -25.13 -10.17
C LEU A 386 -9.98 -25.84 -11.14
N ILE A 387 -9.00 -25.12 -11.71
CA ILE A 387 -8.01 -25.71 -12.62
C ILE A 387 -6.99 -26.49 -11.79
N ASP A 388 -6.73 -27.74 -12.15
CA ASP A 388 -5.75 -28.58 -11.46
C ASP A 388 -4.31 -28.30 -11.89
N ASP A 389 -3.87 -27.05 -11.64
CA ASP A 389 -2.53 -26.58 -11.94
C ASP A 389 -2.08 -25.63 -10.81
N THR A 390 -0.93 -25.96 -10.20
CA THR A 390 -0.40 -25.25 -9.04
C THR A 390 0.05 -23.83 -9.38
N ALA A 391 0.59 -23.59 -10.57
CA ALA A 391 1.02 -22.25 -10.97
C ALA A 391 -0.19 -21.31 -11.12
N VAL A 392 -1.31 -21.83 -11.61
CA VAL A 392 -2.56 -21.07 -11.74
C VAL A 392 -3.13 -20.68 -10.39
N LYS A 393 -3.11 -21.60 -9.45
CA LYS A 393 -3.56 -21.36 -8.06
C LYS A 393 -2.63 -20.38 -7.36
N ASP A 394 -1.33 -20.44 -7.61
CA ASP A 394 -0.33 -19.49 -7.10
C ASP A 394 -0.60 -18.07 -7.61
N GLU A 395 -0.72 -17.88 -8.93
CA GLU A 395 -1.08 -16.60 -9.57
C GLU A 395 -2.38 -16.02 -8.98
N ALA A 396 -3.41 -16.86 -8.83
CA ALA A 396 -4.71 -16.48 -8.28
C ALA A 396 -4.64 -16.11 -6.79
N LEU A 397 -3.82 -16.81 -6.00
CA LEU A 397 -3.59 -16.50 -4.61
C LEU A 397 -2.81 -15.18 -4.46
N ALA A 398 -1.78 -14.97 -5.29
CA ALA A 398 -0.98 -13.75 -5.29
C ALA A 398 -1.85 -12.51 -5.56
N ILE A 399 -2.70 -12.53 -6.58
CA ILE A 399 -3.55 -11.39 -6.90
C ILE A 399 -4.63 -11.13 -5.84
N LEU A 400 -5.17 -12.18 -5.19
CA LEU A 400 -6.06 -12.01 -4.04
C LEU A 400 -5.34 -11.38 -2.85
N ALA A 401 -4.11 -11.82 -2.56
CA ALA A 401 -3.28 -11.23 -1.50
C ALA A 401 -2.97 -9.76 -1.81
N LYS A 402 -2.60 -9.42 -3.05
CA LYS A 402 -2.42 -8.02 -3.52
C LYS A 402 -3.69 -7.19 -3.34
N LEU A 403 -4.86 -7.73 -3.70
CA LEU A 403 -6.14 -7.05 -3.49
C LEU A 403 -6.38 -6.73 -2.01
N ILE A 404 -6.13 -7.69 -1.12
CA ILE A 404 -6.28 -7.47 0.33
C ILE A 404 -5.25 -6.47 0.84
N LEU A 405 -3.98 -6.56 0.44
CA LEU A 405 -2.95 -5.58 0.79
C LEU A 405 -3.32 -4.16 0.34
N ASN A 406 -4.05 -4.01 -0.77
CA ASN A 406 -4.53 -2.71 -1.24
C ASN A 406 -5.80 -2.22 -0.51
N LYS A 407 -6.78 -3.11 -0.29
CA LYS A 407 -8.13 -2.75 0.17
C LYS A 407 -8.38 -2.90 1.67
N ALA A 408 -7.67 -3.80 2.32
CA ALA A 408 -7.79 -4.10 3.76
C ALA A 408 -6.48 -4.72 4.27
N ALA A 409 -5.39 -3.97 4.15
CA ALA A 409 -4.07 -4.44 4.54
C ALA A 409 -4.08 -4.94 6.01
N PRO A 410 -3.35 -6.01 6.34
CA PRO A 410 -3.13 -6.42 7.72
C PRO A 410 -2.68 -5.24 8.60
N PRO A 411 -3.15 -5.16 9.85
CA PRO A 411 -2.76 -4.10 10.77
C PRO A 411 -1.25 -3.91 10.85
N THR A 412 -0.82 -2.65 10.82
CA THR A 412 0.57 -2.24 11.04
C THR A 412 0.67 -1.40 12.30
N ALA A 413 1.90 -1.03 12.70
CA ALA A 413 2.15 -0.10 13.80
C ALA A 413 1.40 1.23 13.54
N GLY A 414 0.25 1.43 14.19
CA GLY A 414 -0.57 2.63 14.04
C GLY A 414 -2.04 2.37 13.68
N SER A 415 -2.38 1.24 13.04
CA SER A 415 -3.77 0.93 12.66
C SER A 415 -4.56 0.36 13.83
N MET A 416 -5.85 0.72 13.92
CA MET A 416 -6.73 0.39 15.05
C MET A 416 -7.79 -0.67 14.71
N ALA A 417 -8.06 -0.93 13.43
CA ALA A 417 -9.16 -1.79 13.00
C ALA A 417 -8.68 -2.95 12.13
N ILE A 418 -9.10 -4.17 12.50
CA ILE A 418 -9.07 -5.31 11.58
C ILE A 418 -10.27 -5.18 10.66
N GLU A 419 -10.11 -4.48 9.55
CA GLU A 419 -11.15 -4.34 8.55
C GLU A 419 -11.27 -5.62 7.72
N ARG A 420 -12.47 -6.20 7.63
CA ARG A 420 -12.72 -7.39 6.83
C ARG A 420 -13.29 -6.98 5.47
N TYR A 421 -12.44 -6.98 4.44
CA TYR A 421 -12.91 -6.86 3.06
C TYR A 421 -13.76 -8.08 2.64
N PRO A 422 -14.98 -7.91 2.09
CA PRO A 422 -15.90 -9.02 1.84
C PRO A 422 -15.64 -9.70 0.49
N LEU A 423 -14.79 -10.75 0.47
CA LEU A 423 -14.62 -11.61 -0.71
C LEU A 423 -15.71 -12.70 -0.73
N VAL A 424 -16.84 -12.40 -1.37
CA VAL A 424 -18.00 -13.29 -1.41
C VAL A 424 -17.91 -14.25 -2.61
N PHE A 425 -17.66 -15.52 -2.34
CA PHE A 425 -17.73 -16.62 -3.30
C PHE A 425 -19.07 -17.33 -3.17
N SER A 426 -19.76 -17.58 -4.28
CA SER A 426 -21.09 -18.20 -4.28
C SER A 426 -21.02 -19.65 -4.78
N PRO A 427 -21.59 -20.62 -4.05
CA PRO A 427 -21.67 -22.01 -4.50
C PRO A 427 -22.45 -22.20 -5.82
N GLN A 428 -23.30 -21.24 -6.18
CA GLN A 428 -24.23 -21.33 -7.31
C GLN A 428 -23.61 -20.94 -8.66
N THR A 429 -22.45 -20.26 -8.66
CA THR A 429 -21.79 -19.80 -9.89
C THR A 429 -21.17 -20.94 -10.69
N VAL A 430 -20.95 -22.08 -10.04
CA VAL A 430 -20.49 -23.34 -10.64
C VAL A 430 -21.48 -23.84 -11.71
N GLU A 431 -22.78 -23.56 -11.62
CA GLU A 431 -23.76 -24.10 -12.58
C GLU A 431 -23.79 -23.37 -13.93
N SER A 432 -23.30 -22.12 -13.98
CA SER A 432 -23.42 -21.25 -15.17
C SER A 432 -22.34 -21.55 -16.22
N TYR A 433 -21.08 -21.77 -15.78
CA TYR A 433 -19.96 -22.09 -16.69
C TYR A 433 -19.76 -23.59 -16.90
N VAL A 434 -20.05 -24.44 -15.89
CA VAL A 434 -19.87 -25.91 -16.01
C VAL A 434 -20.89 -26.55 -16.97
N ARG A 435 -21.97 -25.86 -17.36
CA ARG A 435 -22.87 -26.35 -18.43
C ARG A 435 -22.19 -26.47 -19.81
N LEU A 436 -20.99 -25.91 -20.02
CA LEU A 436 -20.21 -26.15 -21.24
C LEU A 436 -19.30 -27.39 -21.20
N ARG A 437 -19.12 -28.06 -20.06
CA ARG A 437 -18.35 -29.32 -19.97
C ARG A 437 -19.00 -30.32 -18.99
N LYS A 438 -19.95 -31.13 -19.49
CA LYS A 438 -20.42 -32.36 -18.81
C LYS A 438 -19.20 -33.30 -18.64
N THR A 439 -18.93 -33.98 -17.53
CA THR A 439 -19.77 -34.83 -16.67
C THR A 439 -19.03 -35.08 -15.33
N ARG A 440 -19.69 -35.00 -14.16
CA ARG A 440 -19.83 -36.09 -13.16
C ARG A 440 -20.41 -35.66 -11.79
N SER A 441 -21.09 -36.65 -11.22
CA SER A 441 -21.54 -36.92 -9.84
C SER A 441 -22.40 -35.91 -9.08
N LYS A 442 -23.64 -36.36 -8.85
CA LYS A 442 -24.56 -35.95 -7.78
C LYS A 442 -23.91 -36.14 -6.40
N GLY A 443 -24.19 -35.19 -5.50
CA GLY A 443 -24.17 -35.38 -4.05
C GLY A 443 -22.81 -35.16 -3.39
N GLY A 444 -22.40 -33.90 -3.25
CA GLY A 444 -21.27 -33.49 -2.42
C GLY A 444 -21.61 -32.16 -1.74
N LYS A 445 -21.17 -31.99 -0.49
CA LYS A 445 -21.36 -30.75 0.29
C LYS A 445 -20.95 -29.53 -0.54
N GLU A 446 -21.65 -28.41 -0.39
CA GLU A 446 -21.29 -27.12 -1.00
C GLU A 446 -19.86 -26.76 -0.61
N GLN A 447 -18.91 -27.04 -1.50
CA GLN A 447 -17.48 -26.81 -1.31
C GLN A 447 -17.09 -25.53 -2.03
N ILE A 448 -16.35 -24.64 -1.37
CA ILE A 448 -15.84 -23.41 -1.96
C ILE A 448 -14.39 -23.70 -2.35
N PRO A 449 -14.07 -23.83 -3.65
CA PRO A 449 -12.75 -24.27 -4.11
C PRO A 449 -11.61 -23.43 -3.54
N VAL A 450 -11.82 -22.11 -3.45
CA VAL A 450 -10.86 -21.17 -2.89
C VAL A 450 -10.59 -21.49 -1.41
N LEU A 451 -11.64 -21.58 -0.58
CA LEU A 451 -11.51 -21.84 0.85
C LEU A 451 -10.82 -23.18 1.12
N ASP A 452 -11.25 -24.25 0.43
CA ASP A 452 -10.66 -25.58 0.59
C ASP A 452 -9.17 -25.58 0.23
N HIS A 453 -8.78 -24.85 -0.82
CA HIS A 453 -7.38 -24.69 -1.18
C HIS A 453 -6.59 -23.93 -0.10
N LEU A 454 -7.09 -22.80 0.40
CA LEU A 454 -6.42 -22.05 1.48
C LEU A 454 -6.23 -22.91 2.73
N LEU A 455 -7.24 -23.68 3.12
CA LEU A 455 -7.16 -24.57 4.27
C LEU A 455 -6.17 -25.71 4.05
N SER A 456 -6.06 -26.23 2.81
CA SER A 456 -5.07 -27.26 2.47
C SER A 456 -3.63 -26.75 2.61
N ILE A 457 -3.37 -25.47 2.28
CA ILE A 457 -2.05 -24.85 2.46
C ILE A 457 -1.71 -24.75 3.96
N ILE A 458 -2.65 -24.25 4.77
CA ILE A 458 -2.41 -23.99 6.21
C ILE A 458 -2.30 -25.30 7.03
N GLN A 459 -2.92 -26.40 6.56
CA GLN A 459 -2.87 -27.71 7.21
C GLN A 459 -1.54 -28.44 7.08
N LEU A 460 -0.76 -28.13 6.04
CA LEU A 460 0.54 -28.75 5.85
C LEU A 460 1.48 -28.27 6.96
N PRO A 461 2.24 -29.17 7.61
CA PRO A 461 3.22 -28.72 8.58
C PRO A 461 4.25 -27.83 7.88
N PRO A 462 4.76 -26.78 8.56
CA PRO A 462 5.91 -26.02 8.08
C PRO A 462 7.08 -26.97 7.87
N ASN A 463 7.29 -27.36 6.63
CA ASN A 463 8.54 -27.97 6.20
C ASN A 463 9.60 -26.87 6.12
N ASN A 464 10.88 -27.21 6.15
CA ASN A 464 11.98 -26.25 5.99
C ASN A 464 12.06 -25.64 4.57
N ASP A 465 11.01 -25.76 3.77
CA ASP A 465 10.90 -25.24 2.40
C ASP A 465 10.40 -23.79 2.44
N THR A 466 11.18 -22.87 1.91
CA THR A 466 10.88 -21.44 1.87
C THR A 466 9.62 -21.13 1.04
N THR A 467 9.33 -21.95 0.02
CA THR A 467 8.14 -21.89 -0.82
C THR A 467 6.85 -22.16 -0.03
N PHE A 468 6.95 -22.96 1.04
CA PHE A 468 5.82 -23.25 1.90
C PHE A 468 5.39 -22.04 2.74
N LEU A 469 6.35 -21.24 3.20
CA LEU A 469 6.11 -20.07 4.05
C LEU A 469 5.39 -18.95 3.30
N SER A 470 5.74 -18.70 2.04
CA SER A 470 5.11 -17.66 1.22
C SER A 470 3.65 -17.98 0.90
N CYS A 471 3.36 -19.22 0.47
CA CYS A 471 2.00 -19.69 0.26
C CYS A 471 1.16 -19.64 1.55
N SER A 472 1.74 -20.08 2.68
CA SER A 472 1.07 -20.01 3.99
C SER A 472 0.75 -18.58 4.39
N TRP A 473 1.70 -17.66 4.22
CA TRP A 473 1.50 -16.24 4.48
C TRP A 473 0.36 -15.67 3.63
N ALA A 474 0.39 -15.87 2.31
CA ALA A 474 -0.63 -15.34 1.42
C ALA A 474 -2.02 -15.93 1.73
N ALA A 475 -2.09 -17.23 2.03
CA ALA A 475 -3.33 -17.87 2.45
C ALA A 475 -3.88 -17.26 3.75
N LEU A 476 -3.01 -17.01 4.75
CA LEU A 476 -3.40 -16.38 6.01
C LEU A 476 -3.84 -14.92 5.82
N VAL A 477 -3.22 -14.16 4.90
CA VAL A 477 -3.64 -12.81 4.54
C VAL A 477 -5.05 -12.81 3.96
N VAL A 478 -5.37 -13.74 3.05
CA VAL A 478 -6.65 -13.77 2.34
C VAL A 478 -7.79 -14.40 3.16
N LEU A 479 -7.50 -15.44 3.95
CA LEU A 479 -8.48 -16.25 4.68
C LEU A 479 -9.56 -15.46 5.47
N PRO A 480 -9.24 -14.42 6.28
CA PRO A 480 -10.26 -13.74 7.08
C PRO A 480 -11.28 -12.95 6.24
N HIS A 481 -11.01 -12.77 4.95
CA HIS A 481 -11.83 -12.02 4.00
C HIS A 481 -12.80 -12.89 3.19
N ILE A 482 -12.56 -14.21 3.12
CA ILE A 482 -13.39 -15.15 2.36
C ILE A 482 -14.78 -15.28 2.97
N ARG A 483 -15.84 -15.30 2.15
CA ARG A 483 -17.23 -15.53 2.57
C ARG A 483 -17.96 -16.47 1.60
N PRO A 484 -18.84 -17.37 2.09
CA PRO A 484 -19.09 -17.65 3.51
C PRO A 484 -17.92 -18.36 4.19
N LEU A 485 -17.79 -18.21 5.52
CA LEU A 485 -16.70 -18.77 6.32
C LEU A 485 -17.26 -19.42 7.59
N GLU A 486 -17.05 -20.72 7.75
CA GLU A 486 -17.43 -21.48 8.95
C GLU A 486 -16.31 -21.40 10.00
N LYS A 487 -16.40 -20.43 10.92
CA LYS A 487 -15.35 -20.15 11.90
C LYS A 487 -14.97 -21.36 12.74
N GLU A 488 -15.95 -22.20 13.09
CA GLU A 488 -15.77 -23.38 13.94
C GLU A 488 -14.85 -24.44 13.30
N LYS A 489 -14.82 -24.50 11.96
CA LYS A 489 -13.91 -25.39 11.22
C LYS A 489 -12.55 -24.75 10.97
N VAL A 490 -12.52 -23.43 10.81
CA VAL A 490 -11.31 -22.70 10.39
C VAL A 490 -10.39 -22.38 11.57
N ILE A 491 -10.94 -21.96 12.70
CA ILE A 491 -10.17 -21.58 13.91
C ILE A 491 -9.23 -22.71 14.38
N PRO A 492 -9.67 -23.99 14.47
CA PRO A 492 -8.78 -25.08 14.86
C PRO A 492 -7.58 -25.27 13.92
N LEU A 493 -7.78 -25.06 12.61
CA LEU A 493 -6.72 -25.21 11.61
C LEU A 493 -5.69 -24.08 11.71
N VAL A 494 -6.15 -22.84 11.85
CA VAL A 494 -5.27 -21.68 12.09
C VAL A 494 -4.50 -21.85 13.40
N THR A 495 -5.17 -22.32 14.46
CA THR A 495 -4.54 -22.58 15.76
C THR A 495 -3.47 -23.68 15.67
N CYS A 496 -3.74 -24.77 14.93
CA CYS A 496 -2.77 -25.82 14.66
C CYS A 496 -1.53 -25.30 13.91
N CYS A 497 -1.74 -24.42 12.91
CA CYS A 497 -0.66 -23.76 12.19
C CYS A 497 0.20 -22.87 13.11
N ILE A 498 -0.44 -22.07 13.98
CA ILE A 498 0.23 -21.23 14.98
C ILE A 498 1.08 -22.09 15.93
N GLU A 499 0.51 -23.18 16.47
CA GLU A 499 1.24 -24.08 17.37
C GLU A 499 2.43 -24.72 16.66
N SER A 500 2.28 -25.13 15.39
CA SER A 500 3.39 -25.68 14.63
C SER A 500 4.51 -24.67 14.40
N LEU A 501 4.18 -23.39 14.17
CA LEU A 501 5.16 -22.31 14.03
C LEU A 501 5.87 -22.02 15.36
N PHE A 502 5.15 -22.03 16.49
CA PHE A 502 5.77 -21.94 17.82
C PHE A 502 6.72 -23.11 18.08
N MET A 503 6.33 -24.34 17.73
CA MET A 503 7.20 -25.51 17.88
C MET A 503 8.47 -25.43 17.02
N THR A 504 8.38 -24.82 15.84
CA THR A 504 9.56 -24.54 14.99
C THR A 504 10.52 -23.54 15.65
N VAL A 505 9.96 -22.49 16.30
CA VAL A 505 10.74 -21.52 17.08
C VAL A 505 11.41 -22.20 18.29
N ASP A 506 10.66 -23.01 19.06
CA ASP A 506 11.17 -23.72 20.24
C ASP A 506 12.33 -24.68 19.91
N ARG A 507 12.29 -25.28 18.71
CA ARG A 507 13.35 -26.18 18.20
C ARG A 507 14.60 -25.44 17.72
N GLY A 508 14.59 -24.11 17.70
CA GLY A 508 15.70 -23.30 17.19
C GLY A 508 15.83 -23.30 15.65
N SER A 509 14.82 -23.79 14.93
CA SER A 509 14.82 -23.91 13.46
C SER A 509 14.01 -22.79 12.82
N PHE A 510 14.28 -21.54 13.17
CA PHE A 510 13.50 -20.37 12.75
C PHE A 510 14.35 -19.33 12.02
N GLY A 511 13.68 -18.47 11.26
CA GLY A 511 14.26 -17.30 10.61
C GLY A 511 13.25 -16.16 10.60
N LYS A 512 13.64 -14.97 10.14
CA LYS A 512 12.76 -13.78 10.07
C LYS A 512 11.42 -14.08 9.38
N GLY A 513 11.46 -14.91 8.32
CA GLY A 513 10.28 -15.37 7.63
C GLY A 513 9.29 -16.17 8.48
N ASN A 514 9.78 -17.10 9.32
CA ASN A 514 8.92 -17.87 10.23
C ASN A 514 8.21 -16.95 11.24
N LEU A 515 8.93 -15.98 11.82
CA LEU A 515 8.36 -15.02 12.76
C LEU A 515 7.34 -14.09 12.08
N PHE A 516 7.59 -13.73 10.81
CA PHE A 516 6.67 -12.93 10.00
C PHE A 516 5.37 -13.69 9.68
N VAL A 517 5.47 -14.96 9.27
CA VAL A 517 4.31 -15.83 9.03
C VAL A 517 3.54 -16.06 10.34
N LEU A 518 4.23 -16.29 11.46
CA LEU A 518 3.61 -16.43 12.78
C LEU A 518 2.84 -15.18 13.20
N CYS A 519 3.41 -13.99 13.01
CA CYS A 519 2.72 -12.72 13.22
C CYS A 519 1.44 -12.64 12.39
N GLN A 520 1.50 -12.99 11.10
CA GLN A 520 0.32 -13.02 10.24
C GLN A 520 -0.70 -14.07 10.68
N ALA A 521 -0.28 -15.26 11.09
CA ALA A 521 -1.17 -16.33 11.55
C ALA A 521 -1.96 -15.92 12.80
N VAL A 522 -1.26 -15.33 13.79
CA VAL A 522 -1.91 -14.77 14.98
C VAL A 522 -2.86 -13.64 14.57
N ASN A 523 -2.44 -12.71 13.72
CA ASN A 523 -3.33 -11.64 13.24
C ASN A 523 -4.59 -12.18 12.53
N THR A 524 -4.47 -13.24 11.73
CA THR A 524 -5.60 -13.94 11.12
C THR A 524 -6.52 -14.53 12.19
N LEU A 525 -5.97 -15.16 13.24
CA LEU A 525 -6.77 -15.65 14.36
C LEU A 525 -7.50 -14.52 15.10
N LEU A 526 -6.81 -13.41 15.40
CA LEU A 526 -7.43 -12.20 16.00
C LEU A 526 -8.51 -11.63 15.07
N SER A 527 -8.40 -11.84 13.76
CA SER A 527 -9.43 -11.44 12.80
C SER A 527 -10.65 -12.35 12.81
N LEU A 528 -10.59 -13.54 13.42
CA LEU A 528 -11.67 -14.53 13.46
C LEU A 528 -12.32 -14.63 14.84
N GLU A 529 -11.51 -14.52 15.91
CA GLU A 529 -11.92 -14.64 17.31
C GLU A 529 -11.87 -13.29 18.03
N GLU A 530 -13.01 -12.88 18.60
CA GLU A 530 -13.21 -11.57 19.24
C GLU A 530 -13.49 -11.67 20.75
N SER A 531 -13.52 -12.89 21.30
CA SER A 531 -13.81 -13.14 22.71
C SER A 531 -12.56 -13.45 23.54
N SER A 532 -12.75 -13.69 24.84
CA SER A 532 -11.70 -14.15 25.75
C SER A 532 -11.24 -15.59 25.48
N GLU A 533 -11.92 -16.36 24.61
CA GLU A 533 -11.50 -17.70 24.20
C GLU A 533 -10.11 -17.71 23.55
N LEU A 534 -9.66 -16.56 23.04
CA LEU A 534 -8.31 -16.34 22.52
C LEU A 534 -7.21 -16.83 23.48
N LEU A 535 -7.39 -16.68 24.80
CA LEU A 535 -6.42 -17.14 25.80
C LEU A 535 -6.24 -18.66 25.83
N HIS A 536 -7.26 -19.42 25.42
CA HIS A 536 -7.18 -20.88 25.29
C HIS A 536 -6.54 -21.30 23.96
N LEU A 537 -6.74 -20.51 22.90
CA LEU A 537 -6.20 -20.79 21.57
C LEU A 537 -4.71 -20.44 21.48
N VAL A 538 -4.32 -19.28 22.02
CA VAL A 538 -2.93 -18.83 22.11
C VAL A 538 -2.69 -18.34 23.53
N PRO A 539 -2.05 -19.14 24.40
CA PRO A 539 -1.76 -18.74 25.77
C PRO A 539 -0.84 -17.52 25.85
N VAL A 540 -1.09 -16.59 26.79
CA VAL A 540 -0.27 -15.38 26.97
C VAL A 540 1.22 -15.71 27.20
N GLU A 541 1.51 -16.82 27.87
CA GLU A 541 2.87 -17.29 28.11
C GLU A 541 3.66 -17.56 26.82
N ARG A 542 3.00 -18.03 25.75
CA ARG A 542 3.65 -18.21 24.44
C ARG A 542 4.12 -16.88 23.87
N VAL A 543 3.26 -15.86 23.92
CA VAL A 543 3.56 -14.51 23.41
C VAL A 543 4.62 -13.84 24.27
N LYS A 544 4.50 -13.93 25.60
CA LYS A 544 5.49 -13.40 26.56
C LYS A 544 6.87 -14.00 26.32
N ASN A 545 6.99 -15.32 26.25
CA ASN A 545 8.27 -16.00 26.02
C ASN A 545 8.89 -15.62 24.67
N LEU A 546 8.07 -15.43 23.63
CA LEU A 546 8.53 -14.98 22.32
C LEU A 546 9.15 -13.58 22.38
N VAL A 547 8.49 -12.63 23.06
CA VAL A 547 9.00 -11.26 23.25
C VAL A 547 10.30 -11.26 24.05
N LEU A 548 10.41 -12.09 25.09
CA LEU A 548 11.63 -12.20 25.89
C LEU A 548 12.79 -12.81 25.11
N MET A 549 12.50 -13.70 24.15
CA MET A 549 13.50 -14.34 23.28
C MET A 549 13.97 -13.41 22.16
N PHE A 550 13.07 -12.60 21.59
CA PHE A 550 13.34 -11.73 20.44
C PHE A 550 12.86 -10.29 20.67
N PRO A 551 13.44 -9.56 21.64
CA PRO A 551 12.94 -8.24 22.03
C PRO A 551 13.09 -7.17 20.93
N LEU A 552 13.94 -7.37 19.92
CA LEU A 552 14.19 -6.41 18.85
C LEU A 552 13.60 -6.83 17.49
N GLU A 553 12.95 -7.99 17.39
CA GLU A 553 12.40 -8.47 16.12
C GLU A 553 11.05 -7.78 15.81
N PRO A 554 10.92 -7.02 14.70
CA PRO A 554 9.71 -6.24 14.41
C PRO A 554 8.44 -7.08 14.32
N SER A 555 8.51 -8.27 13.72
CA SER A 555 7.38 -9.19 13.59
C SER A 555 6.89 -9.68 14.95
N VAL A 556 7.80 -9.91 15.91
CA VAL A 556 7.46 -10.37 17.27
C VAL A 556 6.82 -9.23 18.06
N LEU A 557 7.37 -8.02 17.96
CA LEU A 557 6.81 -6.85 18.61
C LEU A 557 5.42 -6.48 18.05
N LEU A 558 5.23 -6.57 16.72
CA LEU A 558 3.92 -6.36 16.11
C LEU A 558 2.91 -7.43 16.54
N LEU A 559 3.30 -8.70 16.55
CA LEU A 559 2.46 -9.80 17.06
C LEU A 559 2.01 -9.51 18.50
N ALA A 560 2.95 -9.16 19.38
CA ALA A 560 2.67 -8.88 20.78
C ALA A 560 1.75 -7.67 20.94
N ASP A 561 2.00 -6.56 20.23
CA ASP A 561 1.14 -5.38 20.24
C ASP A 561 -0.31 -5.73 19.87
N LEU A 562 -0.51 -6.41 18.74
CA LEU A 562 -1.84 -6.80 18.27
C LEU A 562 -2.54 -7.75 19.25
N TYR A 563 -1.79 -8.70 19.82
CA TYR A 563 -2.32 -9.65 20.78
C TYR A 563 -2.76 -8.97 22.09
N TYR A 564 -1.89 -8.15 22.70
CA TYR A 564 -2.23 -7.43 23.94
C TYR A 564 -3.33 -6.38 23.71
N GLN A 565 -3.34 -5.72 22.56
CA GLN A 565 -4.44 -4.84 22.15
C GLN A 565 -5.76 -5.63 22.14
N ARG A 566 -5.78 -6.83 21.57
CA ARG A 566 -6.99 -7.67 21.56
C ARG A 566 -7.41 -8.07 22.96
N LEU A 567 -6.47 -8.48 23.82
CA LEU A 567 -6.79 -8.80 25.21
C LEU A 567 -7.41 -7.60 25.96
N SER A 568 -6.91 -6.40 25.70
CA SER A 568 -7.44 -5.17 26.29
C SER A 568 -8.89 -4.93 25.84
N LEU A 569 -9.16 -5.09 24.54
CA LEU A 569 -10.52 -4.98 23.97
C LEU A 569 -11.48 -6.06 24.51
N CYS A 570 -10.98 -7.27 24.80
CA CYS A 570 -11.76 -8.35 25.41
C CYS A 570 -11.99 -8.16 26.92
N GLY A 571 -11.39 -7.13 27.55
CA GLY A 571 -11.49 -6.87 28.98
C GLY A 571 -10.67 -7.82 29.87
N CYS A 572 -9.64 -8.46 29.31
CA CYS A 572 -8.78 -9.42 30.02
C CYS A 572 -7.77 -8.72 30.95
N LYS A 573 -8.21 -8.31 32.15
CA LYS A 573 -7.38 -7.54 33.11
C LYS A 573 -6.18 -8.31 33.68
N GLY A 574 -6.33 -9.61 33.97
CA GLY A 574 -5.28 -10.40 34.64
C GLY A 574 -3.94 -10.44 33.88
N PRO A 575 -3.94 -10.87 32.60
CA PRO A 575 -2.74 -10.84 31.75
C PRO A 575 -2.17 -9.45 31.46
N LEU A 576 -2.94 -8.38 31.74
CA LEU A 576 -2.58 -6.98 31.51
C LEU A 576 -2.30 -6.24 32.83
N SER A 577 -1.98 -6.97 33.89
CA SER A 577 -1.64 -6.41 35.20
C SER A 577 -0.25 -5.76 35.22
N GLU A 578 -0.03 -4.89 36.20
CA GLU A 578 1.27 -4.26 36.44
C GLU A 578 2.37 -5.30 36.75
N GLU A 579 2.01 -6.40 37.42
CA GLU A 579 2.93 -7.51 37.66
C GLU A 579 3.40 -8.14 36.34
N ALA A 580 2.48 -8.38 35.40
CA ALA A 580 2.80 -8.93 34.08
C ALA A 580 3.64 -7.95 33.23
N LEU A 581 3.38 -6.64 33.33
CA LEU A 581 4.19 -5.60 32.71
C LEU A 581 5.66 -5.69 33.19
N MET A 582 5.86 -5.87 34.49
CA MET A 582 7.20 -5.93 35.09
C MET A 582 7.98 -7.19 34.72
N GLU A 583 7.33 -8.25 34.24
CA GLU A 583 8.02 -9.41 33.67
C GLU A 583 8.62 -9.13 32.29
N LEU A 584 8.01 -8.23 31.50
CA LEU A 584 8.45 -7.84 30.17
C LEU A 584 9.41 -6.64 30.19
N PHE A 585 9.15 -5.66 31.06
CA PHE A 585 9.81 -4.36 31.06
C PHE A 585 11.35 -4.43 31.06
N PRO A 586 12.03 -5.27 31.88
CA PRO A 586 13.50 -5.31 31.90
C PRO A 586 14.12 -5.69 30.55
N LYS A 587 13.43 -6.48 29.71
CA LYS A 587 13.89 -6.84 28.37
C LYS A 587 13.54 -5.80 27.32
N LEU A 588 12.49 -5.02 27.53
CA LEU A 588 11.98 -4.03 26.58
C LEU A 588 12.46 -2.60 26.85
N GLN A 589 12.95 -2.28 28.05
CA GLN A 589 13.32 -0.90 28.42
C GLN A 589 14.38 -0.28 27.50
N ALA A 590 15.32 -1.09 26.99
CA ALA A 590 16.35 -0.61 26.05
C ALA A 590 15.77 -0.26 24.68
N ASN A 591 14.67 -0.91 24.27
CA ASN A 591 13.98 -0.59 23.03
C ASN A 591 13.37 0.80 23.05
N ILE A 592 13.01 1.34 24.22
CA ILE A 592 12.45 2.69 24.34
C ILE A 592 13.49 3.75 23.95
N SER A 593 14.77 3.46 24.20
CA SER A 593 15.89 4.36 23.91
C SER A 593 16.63 4.06 22.60
N THR A 594 16.17 3.11 21.78
CA THR A 594 16.82 2.79 20.50
C THR A 594 16.64 3.92 19.49
N GLY A 595 17.53 4.01 18.50
CA GLY A 595 17.39 4.97 17.39
C GLY A 595 16.25 4.63 16.42
N ILE A 596 15.83 3.36 16.36
CA ILE A 596 14.84 2.85 15.40
C ILE A 596 13.41 3.17 15.88
N SER A 597 12.73 4.09 15.19
CA SER A 597 11.37 4.53 15.52
C SER A 597 10.34 3.39 15.51
N LYS A 598 10.42 2.47 14.54
CA LYS A 598 9.50 1.32 14.47
C LYS A 598 9.54 0.45 15.74
N ILE A 599 10.74 0.19 16.28
CA ILE A 599 10.95 -0.62 17.48
C ILE A 599 10.46 0.13 18.73
N ARG A 600 10.77 1.44 18.83
CA ARG A 600 10.25 2.31 19.91
C ARG A 600 8.72 2.29 19.93
N LEU A 601 8.09 2.57 18.78
CA LEU A 601 6.64 2.67 18.66
C LEU A 601 5.93 1.37 19.07
N LEU A 602 6.37 0.22 18.54
CA LEU A 602 5.78 -1.07 18.88
C LEU A 602 5.96 -1.40 20.36
N THR A 603 7.15 -1.14 20.91
CA THR A 603 7.41 -1.36 22.34
C THR A 603 6.51 -0.49 23.21
N ILE A 604 6.43 0.81 22.93
CA ILE A 604 5.60 1.75 23.68
C ILE A 604 4.13 1.34 23.60
N ARG A 605 3.65 0.88 22.43
CA ARG A 605 2.28 0.39 22.26
C ARG A 605 2.02 -0.86 23.11
N ILE A 606 2.92 -1.85 23.11
CA ILE A 606 2.83 -3.03 23.98
C ILE A 606 2.68 -2.59 25.44
N LEU A 607 3.59 -1.76 25.94
CA LEU A 607 3.60 -1.33 27.35
C LEU A 607 2.35 -0.51 27.70
N ASN A 608 1.80 0.24 26.75
CA ASN A 608 0.60 1.06 26.93
C ASN A 608 -0.70 0.25 27.11
N HIS A 609 -0.70 -1.06 26.80
CA HIS A 609 -1.89 -1.90 27.00
C HIS A 609 -2.06 -2.41 28.43
N PHE A 610 -1.02 -2.30 29.27
CA PHE A 610 -1.04 -2.78 30.65
C PHE A 610 -1.64 -1.75 31.61
N GLU A 611 -2.37 -2.23 32.60
CA GLU A 611 -2.90 -1.42 33.71
C GLU A 611 -1.75 -1.08 34.67
N VAL A 612 -1.55 0.21 34.92
CA VAL A 612 -0.52 0.71 35.84
C VAL A 612 -1.14 1.57 36.94
N ARG A 613 -0.66 1.43 38.18
CA ARG A 613 -1.14 2.24 39.30
C ARG A 613 -0.42 3.59 39.32
N LEU A 614 -1.17 4.67 39.09
CA LEU A 614 -0.64 6.03 39.12
C LEU A 614 -0.66 6.61 40.56
N PRO A 615 0.30 7.49 40.92
CA PRO A 615 0.34 8.13 42.23
C PRO A 615 -0.95 8.92 42.53
N GLU A 616 -1.51 8.81 43.74
CA GLU A 616 -2.73 9.54 44.13
C GLU A 616 -2.49 11.07 44.13
N LEU A 617 -3.44 11.85 43.60
CA LEU A 617 -3.45 13.31 43.67
C LEU A 617 -4.46 13.76 44.74
N MET A 618 -4.13 14.82 45.50
CA MET A 618 -5.11 15.44 46.40
C MET A 618 -6.24 16.09 45.59
N GLU A 619 -7.48 15.89 46.02
CA GLU A 619 -8.73 16.24 45.34
C GLU A 619 -8.82 17.75 44.95
N ASP A 620 -8.58 18.11 43.69
CA ASP A 620 -9.19 19.30 43.04
C ASP A 620 -9.11 19.32 41.50
N ASP A 621 -8.32 18.46 40.84
CA ASP A 621 -8.29 18.45 39.37
C ASP A 621 -9.43 17.60 38.79
N GLY A 622 -10.37 18.28 38.14
CA GLY A 622 -11.62 17.73 37.62
C GLY A 622 -11.47 16.52 36.69
N LEU A 623 -12.57 15.77 36.58
CA LEU A 623 -12.89 14.53 35.85
C LEU A 623 -12.29 14.34 34.43
N SER A 624 -10.99 14.55 34.23
CA SER A 624 -10.26 14.17 33.03
C SER A 624 -9.56 12.85 33.31
N GLU A 625 -9.84 11.83 32.48
CA GLU A 625 -9.12 10.56 32.53
C GLU A 625 -7.60 10.80 32.49
N ARG A 626 -6.92 10.50 33.60
CA ARG A 626 -5.48 10.72 33.73
C ARG A 626 -4.74 9.75 32.80
N GLN A 627 -4.01 10.31 31.85
CA GLN A 627 -3.22 9.52 30.89
C GLN A 627 -1.91 9.06 31.53
N SER A 628 -1.53 7.81 31.31
CA SER A 628 -0.20 7.30 31.67
C SER A 628 0.88 7.92 30.79
N ALA A 629 2.14 7.92 31.25
CA ALA A 629 3.25 8.39 30.44
C ALA A 629 3.41 7.58 29.15
N PHE A 630 3.09 6.28 29.15
CA PHE A 630 3.09 5.46 27.94
C PHE A 630 2.13 6.01 26.86
N ALA A 631 0.97 6.55 27.26
CA ALA A 631 0.04 7.18 26.33
C ALA A 631 0.63 8.47 25.74
N VAL A 632 1.36 9.26 26.54
CA VAL A 632 2.05 10.47 26.07
C VAL A 632 3.17 10.13 25.09
N LEU A 633 4.01 9.13 25.43
CA LEU A 633 5.08 8.61 24.56
C LEU A 633 4.50 8.10 23.23
N ARG A 634 3.39 7.35 23.28
CA ARG A 634 2.71 6.82 22.09
C ARG A 634 2.30 7.96 21.14
N GLN A 635 1.75 9.04 21.68
CA GLN A 635 1.38 10.20 20.85
C GLN A 635 2.61 10.91 20.28
N ALA A 636 3.68 11.08 21.06
CA ALA A 636 4.92 11.69 20.58
C ALA A 636 5.59 10.88 19.45
N GLU A 637 5.53 9.55 19.54
CA GLU A 637 6.16 8.66 18.56
C GLU A 637 5.33 8.52 17.27
N LEU A 638 3.99 8.60 17.35
CA LEU A 638 3.12 8.59 16.17
C LEU A 638 3.31 9.81 15.28
N VAL A 639 3.74 10.95 15.84
CA VAL A 639 4.00 12.17 15.09
C VAL A 639 5.40 12.12 14.46
N PRO A 640 5.53 12.16 13.12
CA PRO A 640 6.83 12.11 12.44
C PRO A 640 7.75 13.27 12.81
N ALA A 641 9.07 13.05 12.77
CA ALA A 641 10.06 14.12 12.97
C ALA A 641 10.32 14.88 11.66
N THR A 642 9.34 15.65 11.20
CA THR A 642 9.46 16.47 9.98
C THR A 642 9.32 17.96 10.26
N VAL A 643 9.68 18.80 9.29
CA VAL A 643 9.50 20.26 9.39
C VAL A 643 8.02 20.65 9.57
N ASN A 644 7.11 19.93 8.90
CA ASN A 644 5.68 20.21 8.96
C ASN A 644 5.09 19.84 10.34
N ASP A 645 5.55 18.72 10.89
CA ASP A 645 5.00 18.14 12.13
C ASP A 645 5.76 18.59 13.39
N TYR A 646 6.85 19.35 13.23
CA TYR A 646 7.75 19.76 14.32
C TYR A 646 7.01 20.34 15.53
N ARG A 647 6.06 21.26 15.30
CA ARG A 647 5.31 21.92 16.38
C ARG A 647 4.45 20.95 17.16
N GLU A 648 3.83 20.00 16.48
CA GLU A 648 2.99 18.97 17.09
C GLU A 648 3.85 17.96 17.85
N LYS A 649 4.95 17.49 17.26
CA LYS A 649 5.88 16.58 17.92
C LYS A 649 6.46 17.20 19.19
N LEU A 650 6.88 18.46 19.13
CA LEU A 650 7.40 19.19 20.28
C LEU A 650 6.33 19.41 21.36
N LEU A 651 5.07 19.62 20.99
CA LEU A 651 3.96 19.71 21.94
C LEU A 651 3.83 18.43 22.78
N HIS A 652 3.93 17.26 22.15
CA HIS A 652 3.89 15.98 22.87
C HIS A 652 5.14 15.75 23.72
N LEU A 653 6.34 16.03 23.18
CA LEU A 653 7.60 15.88 23.92
C LEU A 653 7.65 16.75 25.18
N ARG A 654 7.13 17.98 25.12
CA ARG A 654 7.10 18.88 26.29
C ARG A 654 6.29 18.35 27.47
N LYS A 655 5.34 17.45 27.24
CA LYS A 655 4.59 16.76 28.32
C LYS A 655 5.45 15.75 29.09
N LEU A 656 6.65 15.44 28.60
CA LEU A 656 7.63 14.54 29.23
C LEU A 656 8.63 15.25 30.14
N ARG A 657 8.46 16.56 30.35
CA ARG A 657 9.23 17.30 31.38
C ARG A 657 8.96 16.68 32.76
N HIS A 658 9.99 16.59 33.59
CA HIS A 658 9.94 15.82 34.83
C HIS A 658 8.80 16.27 35.79
N ASP A 659 8.72 17.56 36.09
CA ASP A 659 7.69 18.20 36.92
C ASP A 659 6.25 17.88 36.47
N VAL A 660 6.04 17.76 35.16
CA VAL A 660 4.74 17.43 34.55
C VAL A 660 4.47 15.93 34.57
N VAL A 661 5.44 15.12 34.14
CA VAL A 661 5.24 13.69 33.86
C VAL A 661 5.29 12.80 35.11
N GLN A 662 5.86 13.27 36.23
CA GLN A 662 5.98 12.49 37.48
C GLN A 662 4.64 11.95 37.99
N THR A 663 3.54 12.66 37.71
CA THR A 663 2.19 12.23 38.09
C THR A 663 1.62 11.19 37.11
N ALA A 664 2.16 11.07 35.91
CA ALA A 664 1.71 10.12 34.90
C ALA A 664 2.50 8.79 34.89
N VAL A 665 3.43 8.61 35.83
CA VAL A 665 4.30 7.42 35.91
C VAL A 665 4.16 6.75 37.28
N PRO A 666 4.05 5.42 37.36
CA PRO A 666 4.08 4.69 38.63
C PRO A 666 5.41 4.85 39.36
N ASP A 667 5.38 4.64 40.67
CA ASP A 667 6.60 4.55 41.47
C ASP A 667 7.45 3.33 41.09
N GLY A 668 8.76 3.42 41.30
CA GLY A 668 9.69 2.32 41.03
C GLY A 668 10.39 2.42 39.67
N PRO A 669 10.73 1.28 39.02
CA PRO A 669 11.56 1.27 37.81
C PRO A 669 10.97 2.02 36.61
N LEU A 670 9.64 2.15 36.55
CA LEU A 670 8.95 2.83 35.46
C LEU A 670 9.22 4.33 35.41
N GLN A 671 9.72 4.94 36.50
CA GLN A 671 10.18 6.33 36.54
C GLN A 671 11.28 6.63 35.51
N GLU A 672 12.04 5.62 35.05
CA GLU A 672 13.06 5.78 34.02
C GLU A 672 12.49 5.94 32.60
N VAL A 673 11.23 5.56 32.35
CA VAL A 673 10.63 5.49 31.00
C VAL A 673 10.68 6.81 30.23
N PRO A 674 10.26 7.97 30.79
CA PRO A 674 10.30 9.22 30.06
C PRO A 674 11.73 9.63 29.67
N LEU A 675 12.69 9.47 30.60
CA LEU A 675 14.10 9.78 30.35
C LEU A 675 14.69 8.89 29.24
N ARG A 676 14.42 7.58 29.29
CA ARG A 676 14.85 6.62 28.27
C ARG A 676 14.35 7.01 26.87
N TYR A 677 13.09 7.40 26.76
CA TYR A 677 12.51 7.85 25.49
C TYR A 677 13.15 9.15 24.98
N LEU A 678 13.34 10.14 25.86
CA LEU A 678 14.00 11.41 25.50
C LEU A 678 15.43 11.19 25.01
N LEU A 679 16.18 10.25 25.60
CA LEU A 679 17.51 9.88 25.11
C LEU A 679 17.45 9.22 23.72
N GLY A 680 16.44 8.37 23.48
CA GLY A 680 16.17 7.80 22.15
C GLY A 680 15.92 8.86 21.08
N MET A 681 15.32 10.00 21.44
CA MET A 681 15.05 11.10 20.51
C MET A 681 16.31 11.81 20.00
N LEU A 682 17.46 11.68 20.69
CA LEU A 682 18.72 12.26 20.23
C LEU A 682 19.32 11.52 19.02
N TYR A 683 18.98 10.24 18.81
CA TYR A 683 19.37 9.49 17.61
C TYR A 683 18.58 9.89 16.35
N VAL A 684 17.44 10.57 16.52
CA VAL A 684 16.59 10.98 15.40
C VAL A 684 17.30 12.08 14.64
N ASN A 685 17.50 11.85 13.34
CA ASN A 685 18.19 12.75 12.42
C ASN A 685 17.33 13.97 12.04
N PHE A 686 17.01 14.79 13.05
CA PHE A 686 16.27 16.03 12.93
C PHE A 686 16.70 17.03 14.01
N SER A 687 17.79 17.74 13.75
CA SER A 687 18.51 18.57 14.73
C SER A 687 17.66 19.67 15.41
N ALA A 688 16.59 20.14 14.77
CA ALA A 688 15.65 21.08 15.36
C ALA A 688 14.99 20.58 16.66
N LEU A 689 14.98 19.26 16.91
CA LEU A 689 14.47 18.67 18.14
C LEU A 689 15.52 18.56 19.26
N TRP A 690 16.82 18.63 18.95
CA TRP A 690 17.86 18.30 19.93
C TRP A 690 17.92 19.28 21.09
N ASP A 691 18.03 20.58 20.85
CA ASP A 691 18.06 21.57 21.95
C ASP A 691 16.83 21.46 22.87
N PRO A 692 15.58 21.39 22.34
CA PRO A 692 14.42 21.14 23.18
C PRO A 692 14.47 19.81 23.96
N VAL A 693 14.95 18.73 23.35
CA VAL A 693 15.07 17.42 24.02
C VAL A 693 16.13 17.45 25.12
N ILE A 694 17.26 18.12 24.89
CA ILE A 694 18.32 18.33 25.90
C ILE A 694 17.78 19.11 27.10
N GLU A 695 16.98 20.16 26.87
CA GLU A 695 16.29 20.90 27.94
C GLU A 695 15.37 19.97 28.75
N LEU A 696 14.62 19.10 28.09
CA LEU A 696 13.76 18.12 28.77
C LEU A 696 14.58 17.11 29.58
N ILE A 697 15.67 16.56 29.03
CA ILE A 697 16.59 15.68 29.77
C ILE A 697 17.17 16.40 31.00
N SER A 698 17.50 17.68 30.85
CA SER A 698 18.00 18.51 31.96
C SER A 698 16.99 18.60 33.10
N SER A 699 15.67 18.70 32.83
CA SER A 699 14.65 18.69 33.89
C SER A 699 14.69 17.41 34.75
N HIS A 700 14.93 16.25 34.12
CA HIS A 700 15.10 14.97 34.84
C HIS A 700 16.39 14.96 35.67
N ALA A 701 17.49 15.53 35.17
CA ALA A 701 18.75 15.59 35.92
C ALA A 701 18.64 16.41 37.23
N HIS A 702 17.79 17.44 37.24
CA HIS A 702 17.61 18.33 38.39
C HIS A 702 16.65 17.77 39.44
N GLU A 703 15.58 17.09 39.02
CA GLU A 703 14.45 16.74 39.89
C GLU A 703 14.30 15.24 40.16
N MET A 704 14.87 14.37 39.32
CA MET A 704 14.87 12.92 39.53
C MET A 704 15.92 12.53 40.58
N GLU A 705 15.70 11.39 41.27
CA GLU A 705 16.71 10.82 42.17
C GLU A 705 18.05 10.61 41.43
N ASN A 706 19.13 11.20 41.98
CA ASN A 706 20.44 11.24 41.33
C ASN A 706 20.96 9.87 40.88
N LYS A 707 20.80 8.83 41.71
CA LYS A 707 21.23 7.46 41.35
C LYS A 707 20.45 6.89 40.17
N LYS A 708 19.13 7.15 40.10
CA LYS A 708 18.28 6.66 39.01
C LYS A 708 18.59 7.38 37.69
N PHE A 709 18.76 8.71 37.74
CA PHE A 709 19.17 9.47 36.57
C PHE A 709 20.50 8.96 35.99
N TRP A 710 21.53 8.85 36.83
CA TRP A 710 22.86 8.42 36.39
C TRP A 710 22.88 6.95 35.94
N ASN A 711 22.06 6.08 36.53
CA ASN A 711 21.91 4.69 36.08
C ASN A 711 21.54 4.62 34.58
N VAL A 712 20.55 5.42 34.16
CA VAL A 712 20.11 5.48 32.76
C VAL A 712 21.09 6.25 31.89
N TYR A 713 21.51 7.44 32.32
CA TYR A 713 22.33 8.33 31.50
C TYR A 713 23.72 7.74 31.23
N TYR A 714 24.35 7.10 32.24
CA TYR A 714 25.65 6.44 32.10
C TYR A 714 25.61 5.29 31.08
N GLU A 715 24.53 4.49 31.06
CA GLU A 715 24.33 3.42 30.07
C GLU A 715 24.44 3.96 28.63
N HIS A 716 23.91 5.15 28.37
CA HIS A 716 23.96 5.79 27.06
C HIS A 716 25.31 6.43 26.74
N LEU A 717 25.99 7.02 27.74
CA LEU A 717 27.35 7.53 27.56
C LEU A 717 28.35 6.42 27.22
N GLU A 718 28.23 5.25 27.86
CA GLU A 718 29.07 4.09 27.57
C GLU A 718 28.87 3.56 26.15
N LYS A 719 27.60 3.50 25.69
CA LYS A 719 27.27 3.15 24.30
C LYS A 719 27.85 4.16 23.30
N ALA A 720 27.70 5.46 23.58
CA ALA A 720 28.26 6.53 22.74
C ALA A 720 29.78 6.42 22.64
N ALA A 721 30.46 6.25 23.78
CA ALA A 721 31.90 6.07 23.84
C ALA A 721 32.37 4.85 23.04
N THR A 722 31.71 3.71 23.22
CA THR A 722 32.01 2.47 22.48
C THR A 722 31.83 2.65 20.97
N HIS A 723 30.76 3.34 20.56
CA HIS A 723 30.50 3.62 19.15
C HIS A 723 31.58 4.53 18.55
N ALA A 724 31.92 5.63 19.24
CA ALA A 724 32.97 6.54 18.82
C ALA A 724 34.34 5.84 18.72
N GLU A 725 34.67 4.94 19.65
CA GLU A 725 35.88 4.12 19.58
C GLU A 725 35.90 3.21 18.35
N LYS A 726 34.79 2.54 18.03
CA LYS A 726 34.66 1.71 16.82
C LYS A 726 34.82 2.53 15.53
N GLU A 727 34.25 3.73 15.49
CA GLU A 727 34.37 4.64 14.35
C GLU A 727 35.82 5.09 14.12
N LEU A 728 36.54 5.42 15.20
CA LEU A 728 37.95 5.77 15.14
C LEU A 728 38.86 4.60 14.71
N GLN A 729 38.47 3.36 15.00
CA GLN A 729 39.24 2.16 14.68
C GLN A 729 39.09 1.68 13.23
N ASN A 730 38.25 2.34 12.40
CA ASN A 730 37.93 1.91 11.02
C ASN A 730 37.34 0.49 10.90
N ASP A 731 36.82 -0.08 12.00
CA ASP A 731 36.21 -1.42 12.02
C ASP A 731 34.77 -1.45 11.46
N ILE A 732 34.25 -0.31 10.99
CA ILE A 732 32.88 -0.19 10.46
C ILE A 732 32.65 -0.97 9.15
N ARG A 733 33.68 -1.55 8.52
CA ARG A 733 33.45 -2.34 7.29
C ARG A 733 32.81 -3.72 7.50
N ASP A 734 32.81 -4.30 8.70
CA ASP A 734 32.47 -5.73 8.85
C ASP A 734 31.49 -6.10 9.99
N GLU A 735 30.88 -5.16 10.73
CA GLU A 735 29.99 -5.47 11.88
C GLU A 735 28.53 -4.97 11.79
N GLU A 736 28.00 -4.66 10.61
CA GLU A 736 26.53 -4.72 10.39
C GLU A 736 26.10 -6.12 9.92
N LYS A 737 26.72 -7.18 10.44
CA LYS A 737 26.10 -8.51 10.38
C LYS A 737 25.04 -8.59 11.46
N PHE A 738 23.82 -8.21 11.10
CA PHE A 738 22.63 -8.70 11.80
C PHE A 738 22.79 -10.22 12.00
N ILE A 739 22.81 -10.67 13.25
CA ILE A 739 22.66 -12.09 13.58
C ILE A 739 21.27 -12.49 13.09
N GLY A 740 21.21 -13.03 11.88
CA GLY A 740 19.96 -13.30 11.17
C GLY A 740 20.18 -13.74 9.73
N ASP A 741 21.11 -14.69 9.54
CA ASP A 741 21.10 -15.70 8.49
C ASP A 741 20.89 -15.23 7.02
N GLU A 742 22.00 -14.86 6.35
CA GLU A 742 22.10 -14.73 4.87
C GLU A 742 21.82 -16.08 4.14
N SER A 743 21.54 -17.16 4.87
CA SER A 743 21.37 -18.52 4.36
C SER A 743 19.99 -18.83 3.75
N TRP A 744 18.98 -17.95 3.88
CA TRP A 744 17.59 -18.29 3.48
C TRP A 744 16.98 -17.39 2.40
N GLU A 745 17.75 -16.45 1.84
CA GLU A 745 17.40 -15.74 0.60
C GLU A 745 17.61 -16.64 -0.62
N GLN A 746 16.95 -17.80 -0.63
CA GLN A 746 16.72 -18.51 -1.88
C GLN A 746 15.67 -17.70 -2.65
N THR A 747 15.99 -17.35 -3.89
CA THR A 747 15.02 -16.85 -4.90
C THR A 747 13.76 -17.71 -4.82
N GLN A 748 12.71 -17.15 -4.23
CA GLN A 748 11.43 -17.82 -4.18
C GLN A 748 10.83 -17.79 -5.58
N ASP A 749 10.50 -18.97 -6.10
CA ASP A 749 9.90 -19.14 -7.42
C ASP A 749 8.38 -18.89 -7.30
N GLY A 750 7.78 -18.24 -8.29
CA GLY A 750 6.34 -17.90 -8.31
C GLY A 750 5.97 -16.51 -7.78
N ASP A 751 4.75 -16.07 -8.10
CA ASP A 751 4.27 -14.71 -7.82
C ASP A 751 4.03 -14.47 -6.34
N VAL A 752 3.57 -15.50 -5.63
CA VAL A 752 3.38 -15.43 -4.18
C VAL A 752 4.73 -15.26 -3.47
N GLY A 753 5.78 -15.92 -3.97
CA GLY A 753 7.12 -15.83 -3.43
C GLY A 753 7.72 -14.42 -3.53
N ALA A 754 7.62 -13.81 -4.71
CA ALA A 754 8.06 -12.43 -4.92
C ALA A 754 7.31 -11.43 -4.02
N LEU A 755 5.98 -11.55 -3.95
CA LEU A 755 5.14 -10.70 -3.10
C LEU A 755 5.46 -10.88 -1.61
N TYR A 756 5.70 -12.11 -1.18
CA TYR A 756 6.08 -12.43 0.20
C TYR A 756 7.40 -11.77 0.59
N LEU A 757 8.43 -11.86 -0.27
CA LEU A 757 9.73 -11.25 0.00
C LEU A 757 9.63 -9.72 0.07
N GLU A 758 8.90 -9.10 -0.86
CA GLU A 758 8.63 -7.65 -0.84
C GLU A 758 7.97 -7.22 0.47
N GLN A 759 6.94 -7.95 0.92
CA GLN A 759 6.25 -7.63 2.17
C GLN A 759 7.10 -7.95 3.41
N LEU A 760 7.86 -9.04 3.41
CA LEU A 760 8.77 -9.38 4.49
C LEU A 760 9.80 -8.26 4.68
N GLU A 761 10.44 -7.83 3.59
CA GLU A 761 11.39 -6.73 3.60
C GLU A 761 10.72 -5.44 4.07
N LEU A 762 9.64 -5.00 3.43
CA LEU A 762 8.95 -3.75 3.78
C LEU A 762 8.48 -3.70 5.24
N LYS A 763 8.00 -4.81 5.80
CA LYS A 763 7.48 -4.85 7.17
C LYS A 763 8.59 -5.00 8.21
N THR A 764 9.66 -5.73 7.91
CA THR A 764 10.77 -5.98 8.85
C THR A 764 11.93 -4.99 8.70
N ASN A 765 11.94 -4.15 7.65
CA ASN A 765 12.99 -3.15 7.46
C ASN A 765 12.99 -2.13 8.60
N CYS A 766 14.14 -2.01 9.24
CA CYS A 766 14.43 -1.09 10.34
C CYS A 766 15.59 -0.14 10.01
N GLN A 767 16.00 -0.05 8.74
CA GLN A 767 17.00 0.89 8.28
C GLN A 767 16.44 2.31 8.35
N GLU A 768 16.83 3.01 9.39
CA GLU A 768 16.62 4.45 9.54
C GLU A 768 17.99 5.13 9.46
N ARG A 769 18.08 6.26 8.75
CA ARG A 769 19.30 7.05 8.74
C ARG A 769 19.45 7.73 10.11
N LEU A 770 20.16 7.08 11.01
CA LEU A 770 20.46 7.58 12.34
C LEU A 770 21.58 8.63 12.29
N ASP A 771 21.56 9.55 13.24
CA ASP A 771 22.67 10.48 13.44
C ASP A 771 23.56 9.98 14.58
N HIS A 772 24.49 9.08 14.24
CA HIS A 772 25.48 8.58 15.20
C HIS A 772 26.70 9.48 15.35
N THR A 773 26.94 10.38 14.40
CA THR A 773 28.12 11.26 14.41
C THR A 773 27.93 12.45 15.34
N ASN A 774 26.68 12.91 15.52
CA ASN A 774 26.33 13.97 16.46
C ASN A 774 25.82 13.44 17.82
N PHE A 775 25.59 12.12 17.95
CA PHE A 775 25.27 11.43 19.20
C PHE A 775 26.56 11.02 19.92
#